data_AF-A0A7C5VHG1-F1
#
_entry.id   AF-A0A7C5VHG1-F1
#
_cell.length_a   1.000
_cell.length_b   1.000
_cell.length_c   1.000
_cell.angle_alpha   90.00
_cell.angle_beta   90.00
_cell.angle_gamma   90.00
#
_symmetry.space_group_name_H-M   'P 1'
#
loop_
_entity.id
_entity.type
_entity.pdbx_description
1 polymer ?
#
loop_
_entity_poly.entity_id
_entity_poly.type
_entity_poly.pdbx_seq_one_letter_code
_entity_poly.pdbx_strand_id
1 'polypeptide(L)'
;DIVIITSSMIKNLVGLNDDLRFDFIFADDVDALLKRSKNIEYVVMLAGVRKEEVEIVLEYLKLRFLLAVSKGKDKFEEILNRYRRITEVVEKIKDRDKGIIVVSSATAKPRGVRVKLFKELFNFEVSSRLEVVRNIGNYYVLSENMESELLEVLKVLGSGGLVFVPVEEGVEYADKISLLINSKTNLKSAVVSSNKSNSVRILQEFKEGKIDVLVGISTYYGSVVRGIDIPERIVYSIFLGMPRFKVLIDPENLNVSSYQILKILSEIVDGIEDENLKRKVNSFLARFRKNLTYSVFLEQGKEYLRRFLKDERYLSILRKASDIVFREIDGKNYVLIPDLNTYIQGSGRTSRLYPGGMTRGISVVIEKDEKLLKVSAIRYKWIEDAEWEIFNKDKILKELEIAKEDRKKLVMALEGKIDTNVKQLNKTVLIVVESPTKAKTISNLLGTPSERVIKGLNCYEVTTGNITFIITASKGHIFELTMDPEDLYGMKVINGTLVPVYDSIKRCQKCNKVFVGSDNFCKYCGDDKVVDKFNDIISLIELAKEVDEVLLASDPDTEGEKISFDIFAFLNAYLKFLGGKVRRMRFHEVTYHAIMESISNPEDVNISLVEAQLLRRIQDRLIGFGLSEFLKEEFKEENVSAGRVQSPVLGWIVKRFEEYNSSKSYFTDINFWDELSGEFSVSLEGKKDEIGVQVGDEFEVTLEEEKEQVVNPLPPFTTDTVIIYANRYFKMSSDEVMGILQDLFEEGFITYHRTDSTTVSNVGQSIAKEYLVMKNLEKLSQPRGWEAEGAHECIRPTKSLDAQTLQQLINEGIVSDLIKKQHVLIYDLIFRRFISSQMKPLIVKNVRYKIVLPNNSVILDRNVEVIENGWNEIGYFQVDKPLGSVVKVKEIRSIKKPKVSLLSEADVVQMMKQKGIGRPSTYAKIITTLIKRKYVILKNNRLIPTERGKKAYEILASRYGDFVSEERTRYVEEIMDKVEKGYENYFEILKDIFEEYRKVLIS
;
A
#
# COMPACT_ATOMS: atom_id res chain seq x y z
N ASP A 1 -32.45 37.56 -12.78
CA ASP A 1 -31.02 37.26 -12.55
C ASP A 1 -30.81 36.13 -11.55
N ILE A 2 -31.42 36.18 -10.36
CA ILE A 2 -31.32 35.10 -9.36
C ILE A 2 -32.69 34.43 -9.19
N VAL A 3 -32.71 33.09 -9.21
CA VAL A 3 -33.92 32.28 -8.99
C VAL A 3 -33.66 31.37 -7.79
N ILE A 4 -34.51 31.46 -6.76
CA ILE A 4 -34.44 30.61 -5.56
C ILE A 4 -35.67 29.71 -5.56
N ILE A 5 -35.44 28.40 -5.56
CA ILE A 5 -36.51 27.39 -5.59
C ILE A 5 -36.20 26.25 -4.65
N THR A 6 -37.23 25.48 -4.29
CA THR A 6 -37.06 24.22 -3.57
C THR A 6 -36.77 23.06 -4.52
N SER A 7 -36.18 21.98 -4.02
CA SER A 7 -35.84 20.79 -4.81
C SER A 7 -37.04 20.10 -5.49
N SER A 8 -38.26 20.33 -4.99
CA SER A 8 -39.49 19.82 -5.58
C SER A 8 -39.89 20.56 -6.87
N MET A 9 -39.44 21.81 -7.04
CA MET A 9 -39.80 22.69 -8.16
C MET A 9 -38.85 22.59 -9.35
N ILE A 10 -37.70 21.92 -9.21
CA ILE A 10 -36.68 21.78 -10.26
C ILE A 10 -37.29 21.22 -11.56
N LYS A 11 -38.15 20.21 -11.45
CA LYS A 11 -38.85 19.63 -12.61
C LYS A 11 -39.71 20.66 -13.34
N ASN A 12 -40.43 21.50 -12.58
CA ASN A 12 -41.31 22.50 -13.15
C ASN A 12 -40.50 23.57 -13.87
N LEU A 13 -39.33 23.94 -13.31
CA LEU A 13 -38.43 24.92 -13.91
C LEU A 13 -37.91 24.46 -15.28
N VAL A 14 -37.48 23.21 -15.39
CA VAL A 14 -37.10 22.62 -16.69
C VAL A 14 -38.27 22.59 -17.67
N GLY A 15 -39.47 22.27 -17.18
CA GLY A 15 -40.68 22.23 -18.01
C GLY A 15 -41.20 23.58 -18.50
N LEU A 16 -40.65 24.71 -18.04
CA LEU A 16 -41.04 26.04 -18.50
C LEU A 16 -40.40 26.38 -19.86
N ASN A 17 -39.16 25.97 -20.07
CA ASN A 17 -38.42 26.18 -21.31
C ASN A 17 -37.23 25.21 -21.36
N ASP A 18 -37.18 24.38 -22.41
CA ASP A 18 -36.10 23.40 -22.61
C ASP A 18 -34.73 24.07 -22.90
N ASP A 19 -34.73 25.35 -23.30
CA ASP A 19 -33.52 26.15 -23.54
C ASP A 19 -33.08 26.97 -22.32
N LEU A 20 -33.74 26.83 -21.16
CA LEU A 20 -33.40 27.57 -19.96
C LEU A 20 -32.03 27.13 -19.42
N ARG A 21 -31.05 28.05 -19.48
CA ARG A 21 -29.69 27.87 -18.97
C ARG A 21 -29.39 28.86 -17.86
N PHE A 22 -28.73 28.39 -16.81
CA PHE A 22 -28.15 29.18 -15.73
C PHE A 22 -26.63 29.11 -15.81
N ASP A 23 -25.96 30.26 -15.69
CA ASP A 23 -24.50 30.33 -15.63
C ASP A 23 -23.95 29.85 -14.27
N PHE A 24 -24.78 29.88 -13.22
CA PHE A 24 -24.43 29.43 -11.88
C PHE A 24 -25.63 28.77 -11.18
N ILE A 25 -25.42 27.58 -10.62
CA ILE A 25 -26.39 26.82 -9.85
C ILE A 25 -25.77 26.43 -8.51
N PHE A 26 -26.41 26.81 -7.41
CA PHE A 26 -26.02 26.40 -6.06
C PHE A 26 -27.07 25.48 -5.45
N ALA A 27 -26.65 24.31 -4.96
CA ALA A 27 -27.50 23.35 -4.26
C ALA A 27 -27.07 23.21 -2.80
N ASP A 28 -27.81 23.85 -1.89
CA ASP A 28 -27.53 23.88 -0.46
C ASP A 28 -27.78 22.52 0.24
N ASP A 29 -28.92 21.88 -0.05
CA ASP A 29 -29.28 20.55 0.46
C ASP A 29 -29.18 19.48 -0.64
N VAL A 30 -28.02 18.84 -0.71
CA VAL A 30 -27.75 17.78 -1.67
C VAL A 30 -28.50 16.50 -1.37
N ASP A 31 -28.77 16.17 -0.11
CA ASP A 31 -29.52 14.97 0.23
C ASP A 31 -30.97 15.06 -0.28
N ALA A 32 -31.59 16.24 -0.17
CA ALA A 32 -32.89 16.50 -0.77
C ALA A 32 -32.86 16.42 -2.31
N LEU A 33 -31.78 16.90 -2.95
CA LEU A 33 -31.58 16.78 -4.39
C LEU A 33 -31.47 15.30 -4.81
N LEU A 34 -30.66 14.52 -4.09
CA LEU A 34 -30.35 13.12 -4.39
C LEU A 34 -31.52 12.16 -4.12
N LYS A 35 -32.46 12.53 -3.23
CA LYS A 35 -33.65 11.73 -2.89
C LYS A 35 -34.44 11.31 -4.14
N ARG A 36 -34.47 12.16 -5.17
CA ARG A 36 -35.02 11.83 -6.50
C ARG A 36 -33.90 11.90 -7.53
N SER A 37 -33.39 10.73 -7.93
CA SER A 37 -32.26 10.64 -8.87
C SER A 37 -32.45 11.44 -10.18
N LYS A 38 -33.69 11.64 -10.63
CA LYS A 38 -34.02 12.43 -11.83
C LYS A 38 -33.77 13.92 -11.69
N ASN A 39 -33.73 14.45 -10.47
CA ASN A 39 -33.37 15.85 -10.23
C ASN A 39 -31.95 16.18 -10.70
N ILE A 40 -31.05 15.19 -10.71
CA ILE A 40 -29.69 15.34 -11.22
C ILE A 40 -29.69 15.61 -12.72
N GLU A 41 -30.55 14.92 -13.48
CA GLU A 41 -30.71 15.17 -14.93
C GLU A 41 -31.16 16.62 -15.15
N TYR A 42 -32.15 17.08 -14.37
CA TYR A 42 -32.67 18.44 -14.50
C TYR A 42 -31.63 19.52 -14.14
N VAL A 43 -30.83 19.32 -13.10
CA VAL A 43 -29.76 20.27 -12.75
C VAL A 43 -28.71 20.35 -13.85
N VAL A 44 -28.33 19.21 -14.42
CA VAL A 44 -27.39 19.14 -15.55
C VAL A 44 -27.97 19.83 -16.79
N MET A 45 -29.27 19.68 -17.04
CA MET A 45 -29.96 20.37 -18.14
C MET A 45 -29.96 21.88 -17.95
N LEU A 46 -30.30 22.36 -16.75
CA LEU A 46 -30.29 23.77 -16.40
C LEU A 46 -28.90 24.40 -16.48
N ALA A 47 -27.82 23.61 -16.44
CA ALA A 47 -26.46 24.07 -16.66
C ALA A 47 -26.04 24.08 -18.15
N GLY A 48 -26.96 23.78 -19.07
CA GLY A 48 -26.76 23.89 -20.53
C GLY A 48 -26.48 22.58 -21.26
N VAL A 49 -26.80 21.41 -20.67
CA VAL A 49 -26.68 20.10 -21.34
C VAL A 49 -28.04 19.66 -21.89
N ARG A 50 -28.12 19.35 -23.18
CA ARG A 50 -29.41 18.97 -23.80
C ARG A 50 -29.88 17.60 -23.32
N LYS A 51 -31.18 17.37 -23.35
CA LYS A 51 -31.78 16.11 -22.89
C LYS A 51 -31.23 14.88 -23.65
N GLU A 52 -31.08 14.99 -24.96
CA GLU A 52 -30.54 13.91 -25.80
C GLU A 52 -29.08 13.61 -25.44
N GLU A 53 -28.31 14.65 -25.07
CA GLU A 53 -26.92 14.51 -24.63
C GLU A 53 -26.85 13.77 -23.29
N VAL A 54 -27.74 14.08 -22.34
CA VAL A 54 -27.86 13.34 -21.06
C VAL A 54 -28.14 11.86 -21.31
N GLU A 55 -29.04 11.54 -22.24
CA GLU A 55 -29.36 10.14 -22.59
C GLU A 55 -28.17 9.40 -23.19
N ILE A 56 -27.40 10.06 -24.08
CA ILE A 56 -26.16 9.52 -24.67
C ILE A 56 -25.12 9.22 -23.57
N VAL A 57 -24.93 10.14 -22.61
CA VAL A 57 -23.99 9.93 -21.51
C VAL A 57 -24.45 8.80 -20.58
N LEU A 58 -25.76 8.66 -20.31
CA LEU A 58 -26.28 7.54 -19.54
C LEU A 58 -26.07 6.19 -20.27
N GLU A 59 -26.23 6.16 -21.59
CA GLU A 59 -25.92 4.97 -22.40
C GLU A 59 -24.42 4.63 -22.35
N TYR A 60 -23.56 5.63 -22.50
CA TYR A 60 -22.11 5.48 -22.36
C TYR A 60 -21.73 4.83 -21.02
N LEU A 61 -22.28 5.33 -19.91
CA LEU A 61 -22.04 4.78 -18.57
C LEU A 61 -22.54 3.33 -18.44
N LYS A 62 -23.66 3.00 -19.08
CA LYS A 62 -24.21 1.64 -19.11
C LYS A 62 -23.31 0.68 -19.91
N LEU A 63 -22.84 1.09 -21.08
CA LEU A 63 -21.93 0.28 -21.90
C LEU A 63 -20.59 0.06 -21.20
N ARG A 64 -20.05 1.08 -20.53
CA ARG A 64 -18.84 0.97 -19.70
C ARG A 64 -18.99 -0.11 -18.63
N PHE A 65 -20.15 -0.17 -17.97
CA PHE A 65 -20.46 -1.21 -17.00
C PHE A 65 -20.57 -2.59 -17.65
N LEU A 66 -21.28 -2.71 -18.78
CA LEU A 66 -21.44 -3.98 -19.47
C LEU A 66 -20.10 -4.56 -19.94
N LEU A 67 -19.17 -3.72 -20.41
CA LEU A 67 -17.80 -4.14 -20.74
C LEU A 67 -17.08 -4.79 -19.55
N ALA A 68 -17.27 -4.24 -18.35
CA ALA A 68 -16.62 -4.75 -17.14
C ALA A 68 -17.16 -6.11 -16.68
N VAL A 69 -18.38 -6.49 -17.08
CA VAL A 69 -19.09 -7.70 -16.59
C VAL A 69 -19.30 -8.76 -17.68
N SER A 70 -19.15 -8.39 -18.96
CA SER A 70 -19.41 -9.30 -20.09
C SER A 70 -18.51 -10.54 -20.06
N LYS A 71 -19.10 -11.70 -20.38
CA LYS A 71 -18.42 -12.98 -20.60
C LYS A 71 -18.64 -13.42 -22.05
N GLY A 72 -17.59 -13.94 -22.69
CA GLY A 72 -17.62 -14.38 -24.09
C GLY A 72 -17.10 -13.29 -25.04
N LYS A 73 -16.29 -13.73 -26.02
CA LYS A 73 -15.51 -12.84 -26.89
C LYS A 73 -16.39 -11.99 -27.80
N ASP A 74 -17.41 -12.60 -28.42
CA ASP A 74 -18.25 -11.93 -29.42
C ASP A 74 -19.12 -10.82 -28.81
N LYS A 75 -19.76 -11.11 -27.68
CA LYS A 75 -20.55 -10.12 -26.94
C LYS A 75 -19.69 -8.98 -26.39
N PHE A 76 -18.45 -9.26 -25.99
CA PHE A 76 -17.51 -8.23 -25.56
C PHE A 76 -17.13 -7.30 -26.73
N GLU A 77 -16.82 -7.84 -27.90
CA GLU A 77 -16.47 -7.05 -29.08
C GLU A 77 -17.63 -6.17 -29.57
N GLU A 78 -18.87 -6.67 -29.56
CA GLU A 78 -20.06 -5.89 -29.91
C GLU A 78 -20.22 -4.66 -28.99
N ILE A 79 -20.16 -4.88 -27.67
CA ILE A 79 -20.28 -3.81 -26.68
C ILE A 79 -19.11 -2.82 -26.82
N LEU A 80 -17.90 -3.30 -27.08
CA LEU A 80 -16.71 -2.47 -27.22
C LEU A 80 -16.81 -1.53 -28.42
N ASN A 81 -17.31 -2.02 -29.55
CA ASN A 81 -17.51 -1.22 -30.75
C ASN A 81 -18.56 -0.13 -30.53
N ARG A 82 -19.68 -0.46 -29.87
CA ARG A 82 -20.71 0.54 -29.52
C ARG A 82 -20.18 1.59 -28.53
N TYR A 83 -19.41 1.15 -27.52
CA TYR A 83 -18.77 2.04 -26.56
C TYR A 83 -17.81 3.03 -27.23
N ARG A 84 -16.94 2.57 -28.15
CA ARG A 84 -16.02 3.45 -28.88
C ARG A 84 -16.73 4.54 -29.67
N ARG A 85 -17.80 4.18 -30.40
CA ARG A 85 -18.58 5.15 -31.19
C ARG A 85 -19.20 6.25 -30.32
N ILE A 86 -19.74 5.88 -29.16
CA ILE A 86 -20.37 6.85 -28.26
C ILE A 86 -19.31 7.71 -27.55
N THR A 87 -18.12 7.15 -27.27
CA THR A 87 -17.04 7.87 -26.57
C THR A 87 -16.70 9.19 -27.26
N GLU A 88 -16.57 9.21 -28.59
CA GLU A 88 -16.25 10.42 -29.37
C GLU A 88 -17.34 11.50 -29.25
N VAL A 89 -18.60 11.09 -29.14
CA VAL A 89 -19.73 12.02 -28.96
C VAL A 89 -19.72 12.61 -27.56
N VAL A 90 -19.44 11.78 -26.54
CA VAL A 90 -19.37 12.21 -25.14
C VAL A 90 -18.24 13.21 -24.93
N GLU A 91 -17.06 13.00 -25.51
CA GLU A 91 -15.95 13.98 -25.41
C GLU A 91 -16.33 15.34 -26.01
N LYS A 92 -17.05 15.39 -27.14
CA LYS A 92 -17.55 16.67 -27.69
C LYS A 92 -18.57 17.35 -26.77
N ILE A 93 -19.38 16.59 -26.04
CA ILE A 93 -20.33 17.14 -25.07
C ILE A 93 -19.57 17.68 -23.85
N LYS A 94 -18.45 17.07 -23.46
CA LYS A 94 -17.60 17.53 -22.35
C LYS A 94 -17.00 18.91 -22.61
N ASP A 95 -16.49 19.13 -23.82
CA ASP A 95 -15.76 20.36 -24.19
C ASP A 95 -16.65 21.58 -24.44
N ARG A 96 -17.98 21.43 -24.45
CA ARG A 96 -18.90 22.56 -24.63
C ARG A 96 -18.98 23.42 -23.36
N ASP A 97 -19.12 24.73 -23.56
CA ASP A 97 -19.37 25.70 -22.50
C ASP A 97 -20.67 25.39 -21.71
N LYS A 98 -20.58 25.43 -20.39
CA LYS A 98 -21.64 25.04 -19.44
C LYS A 98 -21.64 25.98 -18.25
N GLY A 99 -22.79 26.07 -17.58
CA GLY A 99 -22.90 26.76 -16.30
C GLY A 99 -22.10 26.07 -15.19
N ILE A 100 -21.80 26.82 -14.15
CA ILE A 100 -21.10 26.36 -12.95
C ILE A 100 -22.11 25.73 -12.00
N ILE A 101 -21.82 24.53 -11.51
CA ILE A 101 -22.63 23.85 -10.49
C ILE A 101 -21.81 23.75 -9.21
N VAL A 102 -22.34 24.30 -8.13
CA VAL A 102 -21.79 24.16 -6.78
C VAL A 102 -22.80 23.43 -5.92
N VAL A 103 -22.36 22.39 -5.23
CA VAL A 103 -23.22 21.56 -4.39
C VAL A 103 -22.57 21.37 -3.02
N SER A 104 -23.37 21.43 -1.95
CA SER A 104 -22.90 21.08 -0.61
C SER A 104 -22.53 19.58 -0.51
N SER A 105 -21.75 19.20 0.50
CA SER A 105 -21.45 17.77 0.72
C SER A 105 -22.72 16.98 1.11
N ALA A 106 -22.82 15.73 0.67
CA ALA A 106 -23.92 14.84 1.05
C ALA A 106 -23.71 14.21 2.44
N THR A 107 -24.78 13.85 3.14
CA THR A 107 -24.73 13.12 4.42
C THR A 107 -24.35 11.64 4.23
N ALA A 108 -24.54 11.10 3.03
CA ALA A 108 -24.19 9.72 2.68
C ALA A 108 -23.53 9.67 1.31
N LYS A 109 -22.65 8.68 1.08
CA LYS A 109 -22.04 8.47 -0.25
C LYS A 109 -23.16 8.29 -1.29
N PRO A 110 -23.30 9.19 -2.26
CA PRO A 110 -24.38 9.12 -3.23
C PRO A 110 -24.28 7.84 -4.07
N ARG A 111 -25.41 7.14 -4.25
CA ARG A 111 -25.49 5.91 -5.04
C ARG A 111 -26.38 6.11 -6.27
N GLY A 112 -26.01 5.47 -7.38
CA GLY A 112 -26.80 5.44 -8.60
C GLY A 112 -26.05 5.97 -9.83
N VAL A 113 -26.50 5.55 -11.02
CA VAL A 113 -25.84 5.89 -12.29
C VAL A 113 -25.93 7.40 -12.59
N ARG A 114 -27.05 8.05 -12.25
CA ARG A 114 -27.28 9.47 -12.55
C ARG A 114 -26.34 10.43 -11.83
N VAL A 115 -25.86 10.08 -10.63
CA VAL A 115 -24.86 10.89 -9.92
C VAL A 115 -23.58 11.03 -10.74
N LYS A 116 -23.23 10.00 -11.52
CA LYS A 116 -22.05 10.00 -12.39
C LYS A 116 -22.13 11.01 -13.54
N LEU A 117 -23.30 11.60 -13.79
CA LEU A 117 -23.43 12.71 -14.75
C LEU A 117 -22.59 13.90 -14.32
N PHE A 118 -22.53 14.25 -13.04
CA PHE A 118 -21.66 15.32 -12.55
C PHE A 118 -20.18 15.03 -12.87
N LYS A 119 -19.73 13.79 -12.62
CA LYS A 119 -18.36 13.38 -12.93
C LYS A 119 -18.07 13.45 -14.42
N GLU A 120 -18.94 12.88 -15.24
CA GLU A 120 -18.68 12.73 -16.67
C GLU A 120 -18.89 14.04 -17.44
N LEU A 121 -19.73 14.96 -16.99
CA LEU A 121 -20.04 16.21 -17.71
C LEU A 121 -19.38 17.46 -17.12
N PHE A 122 -19.11 17.46 -15.81
CA PHE A 122 -18.59 18.62 -15.06
C PHE A 122 -17.31 18.30 -14.28
N ASN A 123 -16.74 17.09 -14.43
CA ASN A 123 -15.47 16.66 -13.85
C ASN A 123 -15.39 16.72 -12.30
N PHE A 124 -16.51 16.59 -11.58
CA PHE A 124 -16.54 16.51 -10.11
C PHE A 124 -17.45 15.37 -9.59
N GLU A 125 -17.10 14.80 -8.44
CA GLU A 125 -17.96 13.88 -7.70
C GLU A 125 -18.56 14.54 -6.44
N VAL A 126 -19.83 14.25 -6.18
CA VAL A 126 -20.47 14.62 -4.92
C VAL A 126 -19.94 13.73 -3.81
N SER A 127 -19.16 14.31 -2.91
CA SER A 127 -18.59 13.59 -1.76
C SER A 127 -19.55 13.55 -0.58
N SER A 128 -19.36 12.56 0.28
CA SER A 128 -19.97 12.53 1.60
C SER A 128 -19.00 13.06 2.63
N ARG A 129 -19.45 13.97 3.51
CA ARG A 129 -18.62 14.51 4.59
C ARG A 129 -18.53 13.53 5.75
N LEU A 130 -17.78 12.44 5.56
CA LEU A 130 -17.29 11.64 6.69
C LEU A 130 -16.02 12.35 7.17
N GLU A 131 -16.15 13.19 8.20
CA GLU A 131 -14.99 13.73 8.91
C GLU A 131 -14.23 12.53 9.51
N VAL A 132 -13.09 12.17 8.90
CA VAL A 132 -12.26 11.05 9.35
C VAL A 132 -11.37 11.45 10.52
N VAL A 133 -11.03 12.74 10.63
CA VAL A 133 -10.26 13.23 11.78
C VAL A 133 -11.16 13.25 13.00
N ARG A 134 -10.71 12.58 14.05
CA ARG A 134 -11.44 12.43 15.29
C ARG A 134 -10.46 12.61 16.44
N ASN A 135 -10.74 13.55 17.33
CA ASN A 135 -9.92 13.77 18.52
C ASN A 135 -10.58 13.09 19.73
N ILE A 136 -10.55 11.76 19.74
CA ILE A 136 -11.28 10.95 20.74
C ILE A 136 -10.33 10.06 21.51
N GLY A 137 -10.36 10.15 22.84
CA GLY A 137 -9.73 9.14 23.70
C GLY A 137 -10.60 7.88 23.72
N ASN A 138 -10.09 6.76 23.22
CA ASN A 138 -10.80 5.49 23.19
C ASN A 138 -10.34 4.62 24.36
N TYR A 139 -11.29 4.26 25.23
CA TYR A 139 -11.05 3.52 26.44
C TYR A 139 -11.91 2.27 26.52
N TYR A 140 -11.47 1.29 27.30
CA TYR A 140 -12.27 0.12 27.60
C TYR A 140 -12.21 -0.31 29.07
N VAL A 141 -13.24 -1.02 29.49
CA VAL A 141 -13.33 -1.72 30.78
C VAL A 141 -13.78 -3.16 30.52
N LEU A 142 -13.04 -4.12 31.07
CA LEU A 142 -13.46 -5.52 31.11
C LEU A 142 -14.26 -5.77 32.39
N SER A 143 -15.54 -6.12 32.27
CA SER A 143 -16.41 -6.34 33.44
C SER A 143 -17.50 -7.36 33.17
N GLU A 144 -17.65 -8.34 34.07
CA GLU A 144 -18.76 -9.30 34.06
C GLU A 144 -20.11 -8.64 34.38
N ASN A 145 -20.10 -7.57 35.19
CA ASN A 145 -21.29 -6.80 35.53
C ASN A 145 -21.21 -5.40 34.88
N MET A 146 -21.48 -5.38 33.58
CA MET A 146 -21.42 -4.16 32.77
C MET A 146 -22.35 -3.05 33.29
N GLU A 147 -23.50 -3.39 33.88
CA GLU A 147 -24.48 -2.42 34.41
C GLU A 147 -23.93 -1.69 35.64
N SER A 148 -23.27 -2.40 36.55
CA SER A 148 -22.64 -1.77 37.72
C SER A 148 -21.47 -0.89 37.30
N GLU A 149 -20.66 -1.38 36.36
CA GLU A 149 -19.50 -0.65 35.86
C GLU A 149 -19.91 0.64 35.13
N LEU A 150 -21.01 0.60 34.36
CA LEU A 150 -21.60 1.79 33.73
C LEU A 150 -21.87 2.89 34.76
N LEU A 151 -22.40 2.55 35.94
CA LEU A 151 -22.69 3.53 36.98
C LEU A 151 -21.41 4.15 37.55
N GLU A 152 -20.35 3.36 37.75
CA GLU A 152 -19.05 3.89 38.21
C GLU A 152 -18.40 4.80 37.18
N VAL A 153 -18.42 4.40 35.89
CA VAL A 153 -17.93 5.24 34.79
C VAL A 153 -18.72 6.55 34.68
N LEU A 154 -20.05 6.50 34.80
CA LEU A 154 -20.91 7.70 34.76
C LEU A 154 -20.70 8.64 35.94
N LYS A 155 -20.37 8.12 37.13
CA LYS A 155 -19.99 8.97 38.29
C LYS A 155 -18.75 9.81 38.00
N VAL A 156 -17.82 9.31 37.17
CA VAL A 156 -16.63 10.04 36.75
C VAL A 156 -16.94 11.04 35.62
N LEU A 157 -17.66 10.59 34.59
CA LEU A 157 -17.90 11.39 33.38
C LEU A 157 -18.97 12.49 33.56
N GLY A 158 -19.98 12.23 34.38
CA GLY A 158 -21.05 13.19 34.70
C GLY A 158 -22.00 13.44 33.53
N SER A 159 -22.36 14.71 33.32
CA SER A 159 -23.38 15.12 32.33
C SER A 159 -22.81 15.30 30.90
N GLY A 160 -23.65 15.17 29.88
CA GLY A 160 -23.30 15.33 28.46
C GLY A 160 -22.98 14.01 27.75
N GLY A 161 -23.60 12.91 28.19
CA GLY A 161 -23.26 11.55 27.74
C GLY A 161 -24.22 10.95 26.73
N LEU A 162 -23.68 10.09 25.86
CA LEU A 162 -24.43 9.10 25.09
C LEU A 162 -24.14 7.70 25.63
N VAL A 163 -25.17 6.89 25.88
CA VAL A 163 -25.03 5.47 26.24
C VAL A 163 -25.67 4.62 25.16
N PHE A 164 -24.90 3.72 24.58
CA PHE A 164 -25.32 2.80 23.54
C PHE A 164 -25.48 1.41 24.12
N VAL A 165 -26.64 0.80 23.93
CA VAL A 165 -26.90 -0.60 24.30
C VAL A 165 -26.89 -1.51 23.06
N PRO A 166 -26.59 -2.82 23.22
CA PRO A 166 -26.49 -3.76 22.11
C PRO A 166 -27.82 -3.92 21.37
N VAL A 167 -27.74 -4.19 20.07
CA VAL A 167 -28.92 -4.32 19.20
C VAL A 167 -29.80 -5.48 19.62
N GLU A 168 -29.17 -6.58 20.04
CA GLU A 168 -29.84 -7.81 20.46
C GLU A 168 -30.71 -7.65 21.73
N GLU A 169 -30.43 -6.66 22.58
CA GLU A 169 -31.17 -6.42 23.83
C GLU A 169 -32.37 -5.47 23.62
N GLY A 170 -32.40 -4.75 22.50
CA GLY A 170 -33.54 -3.93 22.09
C GLY A 170 -33.81 -2.67 22.92
N VAL A 171 -34.97 -2.03 22.66
CA VAL A 171 -35.37 -0.75 23.30
C VAL A 171 -35.72 -0.95 24.77
N GLU A 172 -36.26 -2.11 25.13
CA GLU A 172 -36.65 -2.43 26.52
C GLU A 172 -35.44 -2.41 27.45
N TYR A 173 -34.30 -2.93 26.99
CA TYR A 173 -33.07 -2.85 27.75
C TYR A 173 -32.54 -1.40 27.86
N ALA A 174 -32.67 -0.60 26.80
CA ALA A 174 -32.35 0.84 26.88
C ALA A 174 -33.21 1.56 27.93
N ASP A 175 -34.50 1.23 28.02
CA ASP A 175 -35.42 1.76 29.03
C ASP A 175 -35.01 1.31 30.45
N LYS A 176 -34.61 0.03 30.63
CA LYS A 176 -34.04 -0.48 31.89
C LYS A 176 -32.79 0.29 32.30
N ILE A 177 -31.85 0.51 31.38
CA ILE A 177 -30.61 1.24 31.65
C ILE A 177 -30.89 2.70 32.02
N SER A 178 -31.82 3.37 31.33
CA SER A 178 -32.22 4.73 31.68
C SER A 178 -32.83 4.81 33.09
N LEU A 179 -33.71 3.88 33.46
CA LEU A 179 -34.26 3.80 34.82
C LEU A 179 -33.18 3.54 35.86
N LEU A 180 -32.20 2.69 35.55
CA LEU A 180 -31.08 2.39 36.44
C LEU A 180 -30.23 3.65 36.69
N ILE A 181 -29.88 4.40 35.63
CA ILE A 181 -29.13 5.65 35.75
C ILE A 181 -29.90 6.65 36.62
N ASN A 182 -31.20 6.82 36.37
CA ASN A 182 -32.05 7.78 37.10
C ASN A 182 -32.21 7.45 38.59
N SER A 183 -32.15 6.17 38.95
CA SER A 183 -32.39 5.70 40.33
C SER A 183 -31.11 5.54 41.15
N LYS A 184 -29.96 5.31 40.50
CA LYS A 184 -28.68 5.01 41.16
C LYS A 184 -27.63 6.11 41.02
N THR A 185 -27.90 7.15 40.25
CA THR A 185 -27.02 8.31 40.07
C THR A 185 -27.79 9.60 40.26
N ASN A 186 -27.07 10.73 40.36
CA ASN A 186 -27.68 12.06 40.36
C ASN A 186 -27.94 12.60 38.94
N LEU A 187 -27.79 11.78 37.90
CA LEU A 187 -27.95 12.16 36.51
C LEU A 187 -29.37 11.86 36.02
N LYS A 188 -29.90 12.74 35.16
CA LYS A 188 -31.16 12.51 34.44
C LYS A 188 -30.88 11.89 33.08
N SER A 189 -31.55 10.80 32.76
CA SER A 189 -31.41 10.08 31.50
C SER A 189 -32.75 9.84 30.83
N ALA A 190 -32.72 9.75 29.49
CA ALA A 190 -33.87 9.42 28.68
C ALA A 190 -33.49 8.60 27.45
N VAL A 191 -34.44 7.80 26.96
CA VAL A 191 -34.25 6.93 25.79
C VAL A 191 -34.68 7.62 24.50
N VAL A 192 -33.83 7.58 23.48
CA VAL A 192 -34.13 8.07 22.12
C VAL A 192 -34.17 6.90 21.14
N SER A 193 -35.28 6.78 20.41
CA SER A 193 -35.49 5.73 19.41
C SER A 193 -36.37 6.25 18.27
N SER A 194 -36.15 5.74 17.06
CA SER A 194 -36.96 6.06 15.87
C SER A 194 -38.45 5.76 16.05
N ASN A 195 -38.79 4.86 16.99
CA ASN A 195 -40.17 4.42 17.22
C ASN A 195 -40.89 5.24 18.31
N LYS A 196 -40.21 6.19 18.97
CA LYS A 196 -40.81 7.05 20.01
C LYS A 196 -41.10 8.44 19.42
N SER A 197 -42.38 8.84 19.42
CA SER A 197 -42.83 10.17 18.94
C SER A 197 -42.24 11.33 19.75
N ASN A 198 -41.85 11.07 21.00
CA ASN A 198 -41.33 12.05 21.95
C ASN A 198 -39.85 12.41 21.70
N SER A 199 -39.16 11.69 20.80
CA SER A 199 -37.70 11.80 20.62
C SER A 199 -37.22 13.21 20.30
N VAL A 200 -37.98 13.99 19.51
CA VAL A 200 -37.63 15.38 19.18
C VAL A 200 -37.60 16.26 20.44
N ARG A 201 -38.58 16.09 21.34
CA ARG A 201 -38.65 16.82 22.60
C ARG A 201 -37.50 16.44 23.54
N ILE A 202 -37.18 15.15 23.63
CA ILE A 202 -36.07 14.65 24.46
C ILE A 202 -34.73 15.23 24.00
N LEU A 203 -34.49 15.29 22.69
CA LEU A 203 -33.27 15.89 22.12
C LEU A 203 -33.14 17.38 22.47
N GLN A 204 -34.26 18.11 22.42
CA GLN A 204 -34.29 19.51 22.83
C GLN A 204 -34.02 19.68 24.34
N GLU A 205 -34.64 18.85 25.19
CA GLU A 205 -34.40 18.86 26.64
C GLU A 205 -32.95 18.50 27.00
N PHE A 206 -32.30 17.61 26.24
CA PHE A 206 -30.88 17.32 26.38
C PHE A 206 -29.99 18.50 25.99
N LYS A 207 -30.29 19.16 24.85
CA LYS A 207 -29.60 20.38 24.40
C LYS A 207 -29.70 21.51 25.42
N GLU A 208 -30.86 21.66 26.07
CA GLU A 208 -31.10 22.63 27.15
C GLU A 208 -30.50 22.22 28.51
N GLY A 209 -29.92 21.02 28.62
CA GLY A 209 -29.31 20.52 29.86
C GLY A 209 -30.30 20.01 30.92
N LYS A 210 -31.58 19.81 30.57
CA LYS A 210 -32.58 19.18 31.44
C LYS A 210 -32.38 17.67 31.56
N ILE A 211 -31.77 17.06 30.55
CA ILE A 211 -31.36 15.66 30.50
C ILE A 211 -29.84 15.63 30.39
N ASP A 212 -29.20 14.79 31.20
CA ASP A 212 -27.75 14.64 31.31
C ASP A 212 -27.18 13.55 30.40
N VAL A 213 -27.96 12.48 30.17
CA VAL A 213 -27.50 11.29 29.42
C VAL A 213 -28.60 10.81 28.47
N LEU A 214 -28.27 10.59 27.20
CA LEU A 214 -29.17 9.93 26.25
C LEU A 214 -28.81 8.46 26.13
N VAL A 215 -29.82 7.59 26.20
CA VAL A 215 -29.66 6.14 25.98
C VAL A 215 -30.27 5.76 24.65
N GLY A 216 -29.55 4.99 23.84
CA GLY A 216 -30.00 4.54 22.52
C GLY A 216 -29.44 3.19 22.13
N ILE A 217 -29.95 2.63 21.04
CA ILE A 217 -29.47 1.34 20.51
C ILE A 217 -28.28 1.59 19.57
N SER A 218 -27.25 0.74 19.68
CA SER A 218 -26.06 0.76 18.82
C SER A 218 -26.35 0.22 17.40
N THR A 219 -27.13 0.95 16.60
CA THR A 219 -27.35 0.63 15.18
C THR A 219 -26.82 1.75 14.29
N TYR A 220 -26.17 1.42 13.18
CA TYR A 220 -25.61 2.40 12.23
C TYR A 220 -26.61 3.48 11.76
N TYR A 221 -27.87 3.09 11.54
CA TYR A 221 -28.95 4.02 11.14
C TYR A 221 -29.78 4.54 12.32
N GLY A 222 -29.42 4.20 13.56
CA GLY A 222 -30.14 4.62 14.75
C GLY A 222 -30.11 6.13 14.95
N SER A 223 -31.18 6.67 15.53
CA SER A 223 -31.35 8.11 15.73
C SER A 223 -30.20 8.70 16.55
N VAL A 224 -29.72 7.99 17.59
CA VAL A 224 -28.62 8.48 18.46
C VAL A 224 -27.25 8.36 17.79
N VAL A 225 -27.04 7.32 16.98
CA VAL A 225 -25.76 7.07 16.29
C VAL A 225 -25.59 8.02 15.10
N ARG A 226 -26.66 8.26 14.32
CA ARG A 226 -26.60 9.03 13.08
C ARG A 226 -27.39 10.34 13.07
N GLY A 227 -28.52 10.38 13.77
CA GLY A 227 -29.54 11.43 13.66
C GLY A 227 -29.41 12.59 14.67
N ILE A 228 -28.36 12.62 15.49
CA ILE A 228 -28.10 13.72 16.44
C ILE A 228 -26.86 14.50 16.00
N ASP A 229 -26.99 15.83 15.94
CA ASP A 229 -25.87 16.77 15.81
C ASP A 229 -26.03 17.86 16.88
N ILE A 230 -25.59 17.56 18.10
CA ILE A 230 -25.58 18.48 19.25
C ILE A 230 -24.14 18.53 19.82
N PRO A 231 -23.16 18.95 19.01
CA PRO A 231 -21.75 18.93 19.39
C PRO A 231 -21.44 19.88 20.54
N GLU A 232 -22.30 20.85 20.85
CA GLU A 232 -22.17 21.75 22.00
C GLU A 232 -22.41 21.08 23.35
N ARG A 233 -23.05 19.91 23.37
CA ARG A 233 -23.44 19.23 24.61
C ARG A 233 -22.80 17.86 24.79
N ILE A 234 -22.63 17.11 23.70
CA ILE A 234 -22.15 15.72 23.76
C ILE A 234 -20.65 15.72 24.05
N VAL A 235 -20.22 15.21 25.20
CA VAL A 235 -18.80 15.16 25.61
C VAL A 235 -18.24 13.75 25.46
N TYR A 236 -19.05 12.73 25.76
CA TYR A 236 -18.59 11.36 25.78
C TYR A 236 -19.65 10.37 25.28
N SER A 237 -19.18 9.18 24.89
CA SER A 237 -20.01 8.04 24.53
C SER A 237 -19.58 6.81 25.33
N ILE A 238 -20.55 6.03 25.82
CA ILE A 238 -20.33 4.73 26.46
C ILE A 238 -21.05 3.66 25.64
N PHE A 239 -20.34 2.62 25.24
CA PHE A 239 -20.90 1.42 24.63
C PHE A 239 -20.97 0.33 25.69
N LEU A 240 -22.20 -0.05 26.07
CA LEU A 240 -22.46 -1.13 27.02
C LEU A 240 -22.47 -2.45 26.26
N GLY A 241 -21.29 -2.97 25.98
CA GLY A 241 -21.02 -4.04 25.02
C GLY A 241 -20.57 -3.48 23.69
N MET A 242 -19.61 -4.17 23.06
CA MET A 242 -19.09 -3.79 21.75
C MET A 242 -20.16 -3.94 20.66
N PRO A 243 -20.42 -2.91 19.81
CA PRO A 243 -21.29 -3.07 18.66
C PRO A 243 -20.87 -4.25 17.79
N ARG A 244 -21.80 -5.17 17.53
CA ARG A 244 -21.53 -6.44 16.86
C ARG A 244 -22.74 -6.97 16.11
N PHE A 245 -22.46 -7.78 15.09
CA PHE A 245 -23.45 -8.67 14.51
C PHE A 245 -23.36 -10.03 15.20
N LYS A 246 -24.48 -10.48 15.77
CA LYS A 246 -24.62 -11.82 16.34
C LYS A 246 -25.25 -12.76 15.31
N VAL A 247 -24.46 -13.68 14.75
CA VAL A 247 -24.88 -14.61 13.70
C VAL A 247 -25.06 -16.00 14.28
N LEU A 248 -26.28 -16.55 14.20
CA LEU A 248 -26.54 -17.95 14.56
C LEU A 248 -25.95 -18.88 13.50
N ILE A 249 -25.15 -19.85 13.93
CA ILE A 249 -24.59 -20.90 13.08
C ILE A 249 -25.55 -22.09 13.08
N ASP A 250 -26.57 -22.01 12.23
CA ASP A 250 -27.49 -23.09 11.92
C ASP A 250 -27.45 -23.35 10.41
N PRO A 251 -26.81 -24.44 9.94
CA PRO A 251 -26.69 -24.76 8.52
C PRO A 251 -28.02 -24.86 7.77
N GLU A 252 -29.12 -25.19 8.46
CA GLU A 252 -30.43 -25.32 7.84
C GLU A 252 -31.16 -23.95 7.76
N ASN A 253 -30.97 -23.08 8.76
CA ASN A 253 -31.64 -21.78 8.85
C ASN A 253 -30.68 -20.57 8.92
N LEU A 254 -29.74 -20.46 7.96
CA LEU A 254 -28.81 -19.33 7.88
C LEU A 254 -29.53 -18.01 7.48
N ASN A 255 -29.75 -17.14 8.47
CA ASN A 255 -30.14 -15.75 8.26
C ASN A 255 -28.91 -14.83 8.31
N VAL A 256 -28.28 -14.63 7.15
CA VAL A 256 -27.03 -13.86 7.00
C VAL A 256 -27.13 -12.84 5.87
N SER A 257 -26.55 -11.67 6.11
CA SER A 257 -26.35 -10.60 5.13
C SER A 257 -25.11 -10.83 4.27
N SER A 258 -24.99 -10.11 3.16
CA SER A 258 -23.82 -10.22 2.27
C SER A 258 -22.50 -9.92 2.99
N TYR A 259 -22.49 -8.96 3.91
CA TYR A 259 -21.30 -8.64 4.72
C TYR A 259 -20.92 -9.80 5.66
N GLN A 260 -21.89 -10.39 6.35
CA GLN A 260 -21.64 -11.51 7.27
C GLN A 260 -21.13 -12.75 6.52
N ILE A 261 -21.69 -13.04 5.34
CA ILE A 261 -21.20 -14.12 4.48
C ILE A 261 -19.74 -13.90 4.10
N LEU A 262 -19.41 -12.68 3.66
CA LEU A 262 -18.06 -12.31 3.26
C LEU A 262 -17.07 -12.54 4.40
N LYS A 263 -17.41 -12.12 5.62
CA LYS A 263 -16.58 -12.31 6.81
C LYS A 263 -16.36 -13.77 7.16
N ILE A 264 -17.43 -14.55 7.30
CA ILE A 264 -17.34 -15.95 7.72
C ILE A 264 -16.60 -16.80 6.67
N LEU A 265 -16.88 -16.59 5.37
CA LEU A 265 -16.18 -17.33 4.32
C LEU A 265 -14.70 -16.94 4.21
N SER A 266 -14.34 -15.69 4.50
CA SER A 266 -12.94 -15.24 4.46
C SER A 266 -12.07 -15.92 5.54
N GLU A 267 -12.66 -16.28 6.69
CA GLU A 267 -11.99 -17.06 7.73
C GLU A 267 -11.81 -18.54 7.33
N ILE A 268 -12.83 -19.09 6.66
CA ILE A 268 -12.87 -20.50 6.28
C ILE A 268 -11.92 -20.80 5.11
N VAL A 269 -11.82 -19.88 4.15
CA VAL A 269 -11.23 -20.16 2.83
C VAL A 269 -9.79 -20.66 2.91
N ASP A 270 -9.02 -20.21 3.91
CA ASP A 270 -7.63 -20.59 4.03
C ASP A 270 -7.40 -22.01 4.55
N GLY A 271 -8.34 -22.54 5.32
CA GLY A 271 -8.32 -23.92 5.79
C GLY A 271 -8.91 -24.96 4.84
N ILE A 272 -9.28 -24.56 3.61
CA ILE A 272 -9.73 -25.51 2.58
C ILE A 272 -8.52 -26.24 1.99
N GLU A 273 -8.42 -27.55 2.24
CA GLU A 273 -7.35 -28.42 1.71
C GLU A 273 -7.43 -28.64 0.19
N ASP A 274 -8.66 -28.74 -0.36
CA ASP A 274 -8.86 -28.88 -1.81
C ASP A 274 -8.58 -27.54 -2.52
N GLU A 275 -7.39 -27.46 -3.13
CA GLU A 275 -6.92 -26.32 -3.90
C GLU A 275 -7.87 -25.85 -5.02
N ASN A 276 -8.62 -26.77 -5.65
CA ASN A 276 -9.61 -26.39 -6.67
C ASN A 276 -10.85 -25.75 -6.03
N LEU A 277 -11.33 -26.29 -4.92
CA LEU A 277 -12.43 -25.69 -4.17
C LEU A 277 -12.02 -24.33 -3.59
N LYS A 278 -10.83 -24.24 -2.99
CA LYS A 278 -10.25 -23.00 -2.46
C LYS A 278 -10.19 -21.91 -3.54
N ARG A 279 -9.71 -22.24 -4.74
CA ARG A 279 -9.72 -21.32 -5.90
C ARG A 279 -11.13 -20.86 -6.30
N LYS A 280 -12.11 -21.77 -6.31
CA LYS A 280 -13.50 -21.43 -6.62
C LYS A 280 -14.10 -20.46 -5.58
N VAL A 281 -13.87 -20.71 -4.29
CA VAL A 281 -14.35 -19.86 -3.20
C VAL A 281 -13.68 -18.49 -3.25
N ASN A 282 -12.35 -18.42 -3.43
CA ASN A 282 -11.64 -17.14 -3.59
C ASN A 282 -12.15 -16.34 -4.81
N SER A 283 -12.39 -17.01 -5.94
CA SER A 283 -12.98 -16.37 -7.12
C SER A 283 -14.43 -15.90 -6.88
N PHE A 284 -15.19 -16.62 -6.06
CA PHE A 284 -16.50 -16.18 -5.61
C PHE A 284 -16.38 -14.95 -4.72
N LEU A 285 -15.57 -14.97 -3.65
CA LEU A 285 -15.36 -13.84 -2.74
C LEU A 285 -14.95 -12.56 -3.48
N ALA A 286 -14.00 -12.67 -4.41
CA ALA A 286 -13.52 -11.54 -5.22
C ALA A 286 -14.63 -10.89 -6.06
N ARG A 287 -15.59 -11.67 -6.56
CA ARG A 287 -16.78 -11.18 -7.29
C ARG A 287 -17.87 -10.71 -6.35
N PHE A 288 -18.05 -11.42 -5.24
CA PHE A 288 -19.08 -11.19 -4.23
C PHE A 288 -18.94 -9.82 -3.58
N ARG A 289 -17.72 -9.45 -3.16
CA ARG A 289 -17.43 -8.14 -2.54
C ARG A 289 -17.76 -6.93 -3.43
N LYS A 290 -17.65 -7.07 -4.77
CA LYS A 290 -17.98 -6.00 -5.73
C LYS A 290 -19.49 -5.90 -6.02
N ASN A 291 -20.26 -6.91 -5.63
CA ASN A 291 -21.65 -7.11 -6.05
C ASN A 291 -22.57 -7.45 -4.86
N LEU A 292 -22.26 -6.91 -3.67
CA LEU A 292 -22.95 -7.23 -2.41
C LEU A 292 -24.48 -7.00 -2.43
N THR A 293 -24.97 -6.16 -3.35
CA THR A 293 -26.40 -5.82 -3.49
C THR A 293 -27.21 -6.78 -4.37
N TYR A 294 -26.56 -7.73 -5.04
CA TYR A 294 -27.23 -8.64 -5.98
C TYR A 294 -27.64 -9.95 -5.30
N SER A 295 -28.93 -10.31 -5.38
CA SER A 295 -29.51 -11.48 -4.70
C SER A 295 -28.89 -12.82 -5.12
N VAL A 296 -28.53 -12.97 -6.40
CA VAL A 296 -27.90 -14.20 -6.92
C VAL A 296 -26.61 -14.55 -6.17
N PHE A 297 -25.83 -13.52 -5.86
CA PHE A 297 -24.57 -13.64 -5.16
C PHE A 297 -24.78 -14.02 -3.68
N LEU A 298 -25.81 -13.46 -3.04
CA LEU A 298 -26.18 -13.77 -1.66
C LEU A 298 -26.51 -15.26 -1.50
N GLU A 299 -27.34 -15.82 -2.40
CA GLU A 299 -27.74 -17.23 -2.32
C GLU A 299 -26.57 -18.19 -2.57
N GLN A 300 -25.69 -17.90 -3.54
CA GLN A 300 -24.46 -18.67 -3.74
C GLN A 300 -23.56 -18.65 -2.49
N GLY A 301 -23.46 -17.51 -1.82
CA GLY A 301 -22.68 -17.39 -0.58
C GLY A 301 -23.26 -18.22 0.56
N LYS A 302 -24.59 -18.22 0.71
CA LYS A 302 -25.28 -19.08 1.68
C LYS A 302 -25.02 -20.56 1.39
N GLU A 303 -25.06 -20.97 0.13
CA GLU A 303 -24.78 -22.36 -0.27
C GLU A 303 -23.38 -22.82 0.16
N TYR A 304 -22.34 -22.00 -0.06
CA TYR A 304 -21.00 -22.27 0.43
C TYR A 304 -20.97 -22.41 1.96
N LEU A 305 -21.59 -21.48 2.69
CA LEU A 305 -21.65 -21.56 4.14
C LEU A 305 -22.37 -22.81 4.63
N ARG A 306 -23.53 -23.17 4.05
CA ARG A 306 -24.24 -24.41 4.42
C ARG A 306 -23.35 -25.64 4.26
N ARG A 307 -22.55 -25.68 3.19
CA ARG A 307 -21.61 -26.77 2.95
C ARG A 307 -20.50 -26.82 4.01
N PHE A 308 -19.89 -25.70 4.32
CA PHE A 308 -18.74 -25.66 5.25
C PHE A 308 -19.15 -25.79 6.72
N LEU A 309 -20.26 -25.18 7.12
CA LEU A 309 -20.72 -25.16 8.52
C LEU A 309 -21.26 -26.52 9.01
N LYS A 310 -21.42 -27.51 8.12
CA LYS A 310 -21.76 -28.91 8.47
C LYS A 310 -20.54 -29.74 8.90
N ASP A 311 -19.32 -29.25 8.67
CA ASP A 311 -18.08 -29.99 8.91
C ASP A 311 -17.30 -29.34 10.06
N GLU A 312 -17.05 -30.13 11.12
CA GLU A 312 -16.38 -29.68 12.35
C GLU A 312 -14.97 -29.13 12.11
N ARG A 313 -14.31 -29.49 11.01
CA ARG A 313 -13.01 -28.90 10.64
C ARG A 313 -13.13 -27.39 10.43
N TYR A 314 -14.19 -26.94 9.75
CA TYR A 314 -14.41 -25.50 9.51
C TYR A 314 -14.98 -24.79 10.73
N LEU A 315 -15.76 -25.47 11.58
CA LEU A 315 -16.17 -24.91 12.87
C LEU A 315 -14.95 -24.71 13.79
N SER A 316 -13.99 -25.64 13.78
CA SER A 316 -12.70 -25.49 14.49
C SER A 316 -11.90 -24.29 14.00
N ILE A 317 -11.90 -24.01 12.69
CA ILE A 317 -11.29 -22.80 12.11
C ILE A 317 -11.98 -21.55 12.66
N LEU A 318 -13.31 -21.49 12.64
CA LEU A 318 -14.06 -20.34 13.19
C LEU A 318 -13.83 -20.14 14.69
N ARG A 319 -13.64 -21.21 15.47
CA ARG A 319 -13.28 -21.13 16.90
C ARG A 319 -11.92 -20.46 17.12
N LYS A 320 -10.96 -20.75 16.24
CA LYS A 320 -9.59 -20.21 16.27
C LYS A 320 -9.42 -18.90 15.51
N ALA A 321 -10.45 -18.44 14.79
CA ALA A 321 -10.42 -17.21 14.02
C ALA A 321 -9.94 -16.01 14.84
N SER A 322 -9.18 -15.15 14.18
CA SER A 322 -8.60 -13.93 14.76
C SER A 322 -9.48 -12.71 14.57
N ASP A 323 -10.40 -12.73 13.60
CA ASP A 323 -11.13 -11.53 13.16
C ASP A 323 -12.63 -11.58 13.48
N ILE A 324 -13.09 -12.72 13.98
CA ILE A 324 -14.43 -12.98 14.50
C ILE A 324 -14.35 -13.77 15.82
N VAL A 325 -15.44 -13.77 16.59
CA VAL A 325 -15.49 -14.50 17.87
C VAL A 325 -16.58 -15.57 17.82
N PHE A 326 -16.18 -16.83 17.96
CA PHE A 326 -17.10 -17.94 18.13
C PHE A 326 -17.48 -18.12 19.61
N ARG A 327 -18.77 -18.24 19.90
CA ARG A 327 -19.31 -18.50 21.24
C ARG A 327 -20.46 -19.50 21.19
N GLU A 328 -20.49 -20.38 22.17
CA GLU A 328 -21.66 -21.18 22.47
C GLU A 328 -22.47 -20.45 23.55
N ILE A 329 -23.74 -20.15 23.26
CA ILE A 329 -24.65 -19.45 24.16
C ILE A 329 -25.96 -20.25 24.17
N ASP A 330 -26.37 -20.72 25.34
CA ASP A 330 -27.60 -21.52 25.54
C ASP A 330 -27.68 -22.76 24.62
N GLY A 331 -26.56 -23.47 24.45
CA GLY A 331 -26.46 -24.66 23.59
C GLY A 331 -26.53 -24.38 22.09
N LYS A 332 -26.41 -23.11 21.67
CA LYS A 332 -26.39 -22.70 20.27
C LYS A 332 -25.07 -22.02 19.92
N ASN A 333 -24.58 -22.29 18.72
CA ASN A 333 -23.34 -21.74 18.21
C ASN A 333 -23.57 -20.38 17.55
N TYR A 334 -22.81 -19.37 17.98
CA TYR A 334 -22.85 -18.02 17.41
C TYR A 334 -21.47 -17.58 16.95
N VAL A 335 -21.46 -16.80 15.88
CA VAL A 335 -20.31 -15.99 15.46
C VAL A 335 -20.65 -14.53 15.71
N LEU A 336 -19.81 -13.87 16.51
CA LEU A 336 -19.87 -12.43 16.79
C LEU A 336 -18.88 -11.73 15.86
N ILE A 337 -19.39 -10.78 15.07
CA ILE A 337 -18.60 -10.00 14.13
C ILE A 337 -18.62 -8.53 14.59
N PRO A 338 -17.47 -7.91 14.91
CA PRO A 338 -17.43 -6.50 15.30
C PRO A 338 -18.05 -5.57 14.24
N ASP A 339 -18.88 -4.63 14.69
CA ASP A 339 -19.47 -3.57 13.87
C ASP A 339 -18.78 -2.23 14.15
N LEU A 340 -17.54 -2.12 13.66
CA LEU A 340 -16.72 -0.92 13.87
C LEU A 340 -17.31 0.32 13.21
N ASN A 341 -18.09 0.21 12.15
CA ASN A 341 -18.74 1.35 11.52
C ASN A 341 -19.73 2.02 12.49
N THR A 342 -20.52 1.22 13.21
CA THR A 342 -21.42 1.73 14.24
C THR A 342 -20.63 2.34 15.41
N TYR A 343 -19.54 1.70 15.84
CA TYR A 343 -18.68 2.26 16.89
C TYR A 343 -18.09 3.62 16.47
N ILE A 344 -17.41 3.68 15.31
CA ILE A 344 -16.78 4.88 14.74
C ILE A 344 -17.80 6.02 14.65
N GLN A 345 -18.99 5.72 14.13
CA GLN A 345 -20.02 6.74 13.96
C GLN A 345 -20.61 7.22 15.29
N GLY A 346 -20.88 6.31 16.23
CA GLY A 346 -21.44 6.66 17.54
C GLY A 346 -20.45 7.44 18.39
N SER A 347 -19.19 6.98 18.46
CA SER A 347 -18.15 7.69 19.18
C SER A 347 -17.76 9.00 18.50
N GLY A 348 -17.84 9.08 17.16
CA GLY A 348 -17.61 10.29 16.38
C GLY A 348 -18.48 11.49 16.79
N ARG A 349 -19.65 11.24 17.41
CA ARG A 349 -20.54 12.31 17.92
C ARG A 349 -19.93 13.11 19.07
N THR A 350 -18.84 12.62 19.66
CA THR A 350 -18.14 13.27 20.78
C THR A 350 -17.04 14.23 20.32
N SER A 351 -16.74 14.33 19.02
CA SER A 351 -15.68 15.18 18.50
C SER A 351 -16.17 15.90 17.25
N ARG A 352 -16.13 17.23 17.24
CA ARG A 352 -16.54 18.05 16.10
C ARG A 352 -15.49 19.10 15.77
N LEU A 353 -15.35 19.40 14.49
CA LEU A 353 -14.57 20.53 14.03
C LEU A 353 -15.33 21.85 14.27
N TYR A 354 -14.67 22.84 14.86
CA TYR A 354 -15.14 24.22 15.00
C TYR A 354 -13.99 25.19 14.73
N PRO A 355 -14.22 26.52 14.64
CA PRO A 355 -13.15 27.47 14.32
C PRO A 355 -11.91 27.43 15.24
N GLY A 356 -12.03 26.93 16.47
CA GLY A 356 -10.91 26.73 17.40
C GLY A 356 -10.20 25.39 17.29
N GLY A 357 -10.46 24.59 16.25
CA GLY A 357 -9.88 23.27 16.03
C GLY A 357 -10.88 22.12 16.24
N MET A 358 -10.38 20.93 16.52
CA MET A 358 -11.23 19.76 16.78
C MET A 358 -11.41 19.55 18.28
N THR A 359 -12.66 19.48 18.72
CA THR A 359 -12.95 19.30 20.14
C THR A 359 -12.55 17.91 20.63
N ARG A 360 -12.00 17.81 21.85
CA ARG A 360 -11.75 16.52 22.49
C ARG A 360 -13.07 15.79 22.80
N GLY A 361 -13.10 14.50 22.51
CA GLY A 361 -14.17 13.56 22.89
C GLY A 361 -13.63 12.36 23.66
N ILE A 362 -14.52 11.64 24.34
CA ILE A 362 -14.18 10.43 25.10
C ILE A 362 -15.13 9.31 24.70
N SER A 363 -14.59 8.13 24.38
CA SER A 363 -15.37 6.93 24.08
C SER A 363 -14.96 5.81 25.02
N VAL A 364 -15.91 5.19 25.70
CA VAL A 364 -15.67 4.07 26.62
C VAL A 364 -16.44 2.84 26.16
N VAL A 365 -15.78 1.69 26.03
CA VAL A 365 -16.42 0.40 25.77
C VAL A 365 -16.35 -0.44 27.04
N ILE A 366 -17.51 -0.81 27.58
CA ILE A 366 -17.60 -1.76 28.71
C ILE A 366 -17.98 -3.11 28.11
N GLU A 367 -17.11 -4.11 28.19
CA GLU A 367 -17.33 -5.40 27.55
C GLU A 367 -16.95 -6.54 28.50
N LYS A 368 -17.68 -7.65 28.44
CA LYS A 368 -17.34 -8.86 29.20
C LYS A 368 -16.46 -9.80 28.39
N ASP A 369 -16.63 -9.83 27.07
CA ASP A 369 -15.87 -10.71 26.18
C ASP A 369 -14.52 -10.09 25.79
N GLU A 370 -13.46 -10.50 26.50
CA GLU A 370 -12.09 -10.06 26.24
C GLU A 370 -11.63 -10.34 24.81
N LYS A 371 -12.03 -11.47 24.21
CA LYS A 371 -11.63 -11.79 22.83
C LYS A 371 -12.29 -10.81 21.87
N LEU A 372 -13.58 -10.54 22.03
CA LEU A 372 -14.29 -9.60 21.16
C LEU A 372 -13.71 -8.19 21.23
N LEU A 373 -13.36 -7.76 22.45
CA LEU A 373 -12.73 -6.47 22.67
C LEU A 373 -11.36 -6.37 21.99
N LYS A 374 -10.49 -7.37 22.19
CA LYS A 374 -9.16 -7.43 21.55
C LYS A 374 -9.26 -7.39 20.03
N VAL A 375 -10.12 -8.23 19.44
CA VAL A 375 -10.33 -8.27 17.97
C VAL A 375 -10.83 -6.91 17.46
N SER A 376 -11.75 -6.28 18.20
CA SER A 376 -12.29 -4.97 17.82
C SER A 376 -11.22 -3.86 17.88
N ALA A 377 -10.40 -3.84 18.94
CA ALA A 377 -9.33 -2.86 19.10
C ALA A 377 -8.24 -3.00 18.02
N ILE A 378 -7.82 -4.23 17.71
CA ILE A 378 -6.86 -4.52 16.64
C ILE A 378 -7.38 -4.02 15.29
N ARG A 379 -8.62 -4.38 14.95
CA ARG A 379 -9.24 -3.94 13.69
C ARG A 379 -9.46 -2.43 13.66
N TYR A 380 -9.84 -1.83 14.78
CA TYR A 380 -9.98 -0.38 14.91
C TYR A 380 -8.65 0.32 14.64
N LYS A 381 -7.54 -0.16 15.23
CA LYS A 381 -6.20 0.34 14.96
C LYS A 381 -5.82 0.23 13.48
N TRP A 382 -6.15 -0.87 12.80
CA TRP A 382 -5.84 -1.00 11.37
C TRP A 382 -6.61 -0.04 10.46
N ILE A 383 -7.85 0.33 10.85
CA ILE A 383 -8.75 1.19 10.08
C ILE A 383 -8.51 2.68 10.39
N GLU A 384 -8.37 3.04 11.67
CA GLU A 384 -8.37 4.42 12.16
C GLU A 384 -7.00 4.86 12.70
N ASP A 385 -5.98 3.99 12.68
CA ASP A 385 -4.62 4.26 13.19
C ASP A 385 -4.61 4.79 14.63
N ALA A 386 -5.55 4.31 15.45
CA ALA A 386 -5.78 4.76 16.83
C ALA A 386 -5.91 3.58 17.79
N GLU A 387 -5.34 3.73 18.99
CA GLU A 387 -5.32 2.69 20.02
C GLU A 387 -6.47 2.84 21.01
N TRP A 388 -6.79 1.72 21.67
CA TRP A 388 -7.69 1.67 22.80
C TRP A 388 -6.89 1.43 24.06
N GLU A 389 -7.17 2.21 25.10
CA GLU A 389 -6.48 2.12 26.38
C GLU A 389 -7.40 1.58 27.47
N ILE A 390 -6.80 1.01 28.51
CA ILE A 390 -7.57 0.65 29.71
C ILE A 390 -8.08 1.94 30.37
N PHE A 391 -9.35 1.94 30.77
CA PHE A 391 -9.96 3.06 31.48
C PHE A 391 -9.14 3.39 32.75
N ASN A 392 -8.58 4.60 32.78
CA ASN A 392 -7.87 5.13 33.94
C ASN A 392 -8.54 6.43 34.40
N LYS A 393 -9.02 6.45 35.64
CA LYS A 393 -9.80 7.55 36.20
C LYS A 393 -9.07 8.89 36.15
N ASP A 394 -7.80 8.94 36.52
CA ASP A 394 -7.04 10.20 36.59
C ASP A 394 -6.77 10.79 35.21
N LYS A 395 -6.46 9.93 34.23
CA LYS A 395 -6.30 10.35 32.83
C LYS A 395 -7.61 10.88 32.26
N ILE A 396 -8.72 10.18 32.50
CA ILE A 396 -10.03 10.54 31.96
C ILE A 396 -10.55 11.85 32.56
N LEU A 397 -10.29 12.12 33.84
CA LEU A 397 -10.65 13.40 34.45
C LEU A 397 -9.95 14.57 33.74
N LYS A 398 -8.65 14.45 33.42
CA LYS A 398 -7.91 15.47 32.66
C LYS A 398 -8.48 15.68 31.27
N GLU A 399 -8.78 14.60 30.56
CA GLU A 399 -9.37 14.70 29.21
C GLU A 399 -10.78 15.28 29.22
N LEU A 400 -11.55 14.96 30.26
CA LEU A 400 -12.90 15.47 30.44
C LEU A 400 -12.90 16.98 30.70
N GLU A 401 -11.93 17.49 31.44
CA GLU A 401 -11.73 18.94 31.62
C GLU A 401 -11.46 19.64 30.29
N ILE A 402 -10.55 19.10 29.48
CA ILE A 402 -10.24 19.61 28.13
C ILE A 402 -11.51 19.59 27.26
N ALA A 403 -12.22 18.46 27.22
CA ALA A 403 -13.42 18.31 26.42
C ALA A 403 -14.53 19.29 26.83
N LYS A 404 -14.76 19.50 28.13
CA LYS A 404 -15.74 20.49 28.62
C LYS A 404 -15.33 21.92 28.27
N GLU A 405 -14.04 22.24 28.34
CA GLU A 405 -13.55 23.56 27.95
C GLU A 405 -13.71 23.81 26.44
N ASP A 406 -13.44 22.79 25.61
CA ASP A 406 -13.69 22.84 24.16
C ASP A 406 -15.17 23.06 23.83
N ARG A 407 -16.10 22.48 24.60
CA ARG A 407 -17.54 22.73 24.42
C ARG A 407 -17.91 24.19 24.72
N LYS A 408 -17.33 24.80 25.76
CA LYS A 408 -17.55 26.22 26.05
C LYS A 408 -17.05 27.09 24.90
N LYS A 409 -15.86 26.81 24.38
CA LYS A 409 -15.30 27.53 23.21
C LYS A 409 -16.18 27.33 21.98
N LEU A 410 -16.66 26.12 21.73
CA LEU A 410 -17.57 25.84 20.62
C LEU A 410 -18.88 26.63 20.74
N VAL A 411 -19.48 26.70 21.94
CA VAL A 411 -20.68 27.52 22.18
C VAL A 411 -20.39 29.01 21.94
N MET A 412 -19.28 29.53 22.46
CA MET A 412 -18.87 30.91 22.22
C MET A 412 -18.65 31.20 20.73
N ALA A 413 -18.12 30.23 19.97
CA ALA A 413 -17.95 30.33 18.53
C ALA A 413 -19.30 30.37 17.80
N LEU A 414 -20.25 29.49 18.16
CA LEU A 414 -21.60 29.46 17.60
C LEU A 414 -22.38 30.75 17.90
N GLU A 415 -22.14 31.37 19.06
CA GLU A 415 -22.73 32.65 19.46
C GLU A 415 -22.03 33.87 18.84
N GLY A 416 -20.96 33.67 18.06
CA GLY A 416 -20.20 34.75 17.43
C GLY A 416 -19.40 35.63 18.41
N LYS A 417 -19.15 35.15 19.63
CA LYS A 417 -18.45 35.88 20.72
C LYS A 417 -16.94 35.70 20.72
N ILE A 418 -16.41 34.82 19.87
CA ILE A 418 -14.97 34.68 19.67
C ILE A 418 -14.54 35.71 18.62
N ASP A 419 -13.55 36.54 18.97
CA ASP A 419 -12.94 37.48 18.04
C ASP A 419 -12.43 36.71 16.82
N THR A 420 -13.05 36.95 15.67
CA THR A 420 -12.72 36.30 14.39
C THR A 420 -11.33 36.68 13.88
N ASN A 421 -10.61 37.53 14.61
CA ASN A 421 -9.20 37.84 14.42
C ASN A 421 -8.24 36.70 14.78
N VAL A 422 -8.68 35.59 15.38
CA VAL A 422 -7.94 34.32 15.27
C VAL A 422 -8.21 33.73 13.89
N LYS A 423 -7.60 34.32 12.86
CA LYS A 423 -7.50 33.73 11.52
C LYS A 423 -6.76 32.39 11.61
N GLN A 424 -7.46 31.29 11.88
CA GLN A 424 -7.14 30.05 11.19
C GLN A 424 -7.91 30.08 9.88
N LEU A 425 -7.30 30.70 8.87
CA LEU A 425 -7.68 30.44 7.49
C LEU A 425 -7.61 28.92 7.32
N ASN A 426 -8.70 28.30 6.85
CA ASN A 426 -8.63 26.91 6.40
C ASN A 426 -7.48 26.85 5.39
N LYS A 427 -6.40 26.15 5.75
CA LYS A 427 -5.20 26.12 4.92
C LYS A 427 -5.44 25.16 3.77
N THR A 428 -5.23 25.60 2.55
CA THR A 428 -5.33 24.72 1.38
C THR A 428 -3.93 24.27 0.97
N VAL A 429 -3.74 22.97 0.78
CA VAL A 429 -2.43 22.37 0.48
C VAL A 429 -2.52 21.44 -0.72
N LEU A 430 -1.71 21.68 -1.74
CA LEU A 430 -1.55 20.76 -2.88
C LEU A 430 -0.40 19.80 -2.59
N ILE A 431 -0.66 18.50 -2.56
CA ILE A 431 0.35 17.44 -2.46
C ILE A 431 0.54 16.81 -3.84
N VAL A 432 1.77 16.83 -4.35
CA VAL A 432 2.13 16.23 -5.65
C VAL A 432 3.04 15.04 -5.42
N VAL A 433 2.57 13.84 -5.75
CA VAL A 433 3.37 12.60 -5.70
C VAL A 433 3.75 12.12 -7.10
N GLU A 434 4.62 11.12 -7.20
CA GLU A 434 5.02 10.56 -8.49
C GLU A 434 4.01 9.56 -9.08
N SER A 435 3.29 8.80 -8.25
CA SER A 435 2.40 7.73 -8.73
C SER A 435 0.91 7.90 -8.34
N PRO A 436 -0.04 7.50 -9.21
CA PRO A 436 -1.47 7.56 -8.91
C PRO A 436 -1.91 6.69 -7.73
N THR A 437 -1.27 5.53 -7.53
CA THR A 437 -1.55 4.63 -6.40
C THR A 437 -1.26 5.35 -5.10
N LYS A 438 -0.06 5.95 -4.97
CA LYS A 438 0.34 6.70 -3.78
C LYS A 438 -0.60 7.88 -3.52
N ALA A 439 -1.00 8.63 -4.55
CA ALA A 439 -1.95 9.74 -4.40
C ALA A 439 -3.27 9.27 -3.79
N LYS A 440 -3.80 8.15 -4.29
CA LYS A 440 -5.03 7.55 -3.80
C LYS A 440 -4.87 7.01 -2.38
N THR A 441 -3.79 6.30 -2.07
CA THR A 441 -3.51 5.79 -0.71
C THR A 441 -3.44 6.93 0.30
N ILE A 442 -2.65 7.97 0.04
CA ILE A 442 -2.54 9.15 0.92
C ILE A 442 -3.91 9.80 1.10
N SER A 443 -4.69 9.95 0.02
CA SER A 443 -6.03 10.56 0.11
C SER A 443 -6.99 9.75 0.98
N ASN A 444 -6.93 8.41 0.93
CA ASN A 444 -7.74 7.52 1.75
C ASN A 444 -7.28 7.50 3.22
N LEU A 445 -5.99 7.69 3.49
CA LEU A 445 -5.45 7.80 4.85
C LEU A 445 -5.90 9.09 5.53
N LEU A 446 -5.96 10.19 4.77
CA LEU A 446 -6.38 11.50 5.28
C LEU A 446 -7.91 11.62 5.41
N GLY A 447 -8.67 10.79 4.69
CA GLY A 447 -10.12 10.71 4.83
C GLY A 447 -10.85 10.07 3.64
N THR A 448 -12.13 10.42 3.45
CA THR A 448 -12.87 10.01 2.25
C THR A 448 -12.74 11.10 1.19
N PRO A 449 -11.93 10.92 0.13
CA PRO A 449 -11.69 11.98 -0.83
C PRO A 449 -12.87 12.18 -1.78
N SER A 450 -13.08 13.43 -2.21
CA SER A 450 -13.76 13.73 -3.48
C SER A 450 -12.75 13.51 -4.62
N GLU A 451 -13.23 13.10 -5.79
CA GLU A 451 -12.39 13.02 -6.99
C GLU A 451 -12.84 14.09 -8.00
N ARG A 452 -11.87 14.85 -8.52
CA ARG A 452 -12.07 15.78 -9.63
C ARG A 452 -10.96 15.60 -10.68
N VAL A 453 -11.24 16.01 -11.91
CA VAL A 453 -10.25 15.97 -13.01
C VAL A 453 -9.98 17.38 -13.51
N ILE A 454 -8.72 17.82 -13.46
CA ILE A 454 -8.29 19.14 -13.92
C ILE A 454 -7.33 18.94 -15.09
N LYS A 455 -7.76 19.33 -16.29
CA LYS A 455 -6.97 19.28 -17.53
C LYS A 455 -6.23 17.93 -17.76
N GLY A 456 -6.84 16.81 -17.34
CA GLY A 456 -6.30 15.45 -17.48
C GLY A 456 -5.51 14.92 -16.28
N LEU A 457 -5.32 15.73 -15.24
CA LEU A 457 -4.84 15.27 -13.92
C LEU A 457 -6.00 14.87 -13.03
N ASN A 458 -5.92 13.68 -12.45
CA ASN A 458 -6.84 13.26 -11.40
C ASN A 458 -6.38 13.88 -10.08
N CYS A 459 -7.31 14.48 -9.36
CA CYS A 459 -7.08 15.13 -8.08
C CYS A 459 -8.03 14.56 -7.04
N TYR A 460 -7.49 14.25 -5.86
CA TYR A 460 -8.25 13.79 -4.71
C TYR A 460 -8.30 14.92 -3.68
N GLU A 461 -9.48 15.45 -3.39
CA GLU A 461 -9.61 16.46 -2.34
C GLU A 461 -10.11 15.84 -1.06
N VAL A 462 -9.43 16.13 0.05
CA VAL A 462 -9.76 15.61 1.36
C VAL A 462 -9.53 16.69 2.41
N THR A 463 -10.46 16.81 3.36
CA THR A 463 -10.36 17.81 4.43
C THR A 463 -10.11 17.11 5.75
N THR A 464 -9.08 17.56 6.44
CA THR A 464 -8.53 16.95 7.66
C THR A 464 -8.31 18.08 8.66
N GLY A 465 -9.22 18.20 9.63
CA GLY A 465 -9.22 19.35 10.55
C GLY A 465 -9.46 20.65 9.78
N ASN A 466 -8.58 21.64 9.96
CA ASN A 466 -8.63 22.94 9.29
C ASN A 466 -7.79 22.99 7.99
N ILE A 467 -7.34 21.84 7.47
CA ILE A 467 -6.56 21.76 6.24
C ILE A 467 -7.36 21.04 5.17
N THR A 468 -7.46 21.64 3.98
CA THR A 468 -7.99 20.99 2.78
C THR A 468 -6.82 20.61 1.90
N PHE A 469 -6.62 19.31 1.73
CA PHE A 469 -5.61 18.74 0.86
C PHE A 469 -6.19 18.49 -0.53
N ILE A 470 -5.41 18.82 -1.55
CA ILE A 470 -5.62 18.40 -2.92
C ILE A 470 -4.43 17.52 -3.28
N ILE A 471 -4.65 16.26 -3.61
CA ILE A 471 -3.57 15.29 -3.84
C ILE A 471 -3.62 14.84 -5.29
N THR A 472 -2.50 14.91 -6.00
CA THR A 472 -2.39 14.51 -7.40
C THR A 472 -1.06 13.84 -7.71
N ALA A 473 -0.93 13.26 -8.91
CA ALA A 473 0.25 12.52 -9.33
C ALA A 473 0.83 13.03 -10.65
N SER A 474 2.16 13.19 -10.72
CA SER A 474 2.89 13.53 -11.95
C SER A 474 3.04 12.35 -12.93
N LYS A 475 2.70 11.14 -12.49
CA LYS A 475 2.79 9.88 -13.25
C LYS A 475 4.24 9.60 -13.69
N GLY A 476 5.20 9.81 -12.78
CA GLY A 476 6.65 9.67 -12.98
C GLY A 476 7.34 10.96 -13.44
N HIS A 477 8.49 10.82 -14.13
CA HIS A 477 9.23 11.95 -14.71
C HIS A 477 8.38 12.73 -15.72
N ILE A 478 8.55 14.05 -15.72
CA ILE A 478 7.94 14.97 -16.70
C ILE A 478 8.94 15.30 -17.80
N PHE A 479 10.21 15.48 -17.43
CA PHE A 479 11.29 15.86 -18.33
C PHE A 479 12.34 14.76 -18.46
N GLU A 480 13.07 14.77 -19.56
CA GLU A 480 14.20 13.89 -19.83
C GLU A 480 15.24 14.62 -20.69
N LEU A 481 16.50 14.17 -20.68
CA LEU A 481 17.54 14.75 -21.54
C LEU A 481 17.13 14.67 -23.02
N THR A 482 17.24 15.80 -23.72
CA THR A 482 16.89 15.89 -25.15
C THR A 482 17.74 14.95 -26.00
N MET A 483 17.25 14.72 -27.21
CA MET A 483 17.87 13.91 -28.26
C MET A 483 18.12 14.74 -29.52
N ASP A 484 18.16 16.07 -29.38
CA ASP A 484 18.37 16.96 -30.51
C ASP A 484 19.78 16.77 -31.09
N PRO A 485 19.94 16.68 -32.44
CA PRO A 485 21.21 16.28 -33.05
C PRO A 485 22.36 17.28 -32.85
N GLU A 486 22.05 18.53 -32.54
CA GLU A 486 23.04 19.61 -32.37
C GLU A 486 23.74 19.54 -31.01
N ASP A 487 23.16 18.84 -30.04
CA ASP A 487 23.71 18.70 -28.69
C ASP A 487 24.45 17.37 -28.54
N LEU A 488 25.50 17.32 -27.71
CA LEU A 488 26.22 16.09 -27.39
C LEU A 488 25.31 15.17 -26.55
N TYR A 489 24.52 14.33 -27.20
CA TYR A 489 23.54 13.42 -26.57
C TYR A 489 22.59 14.10 -25.58
N GLY A 490 22.23 15.36 -25.84
CA GLY A 490 21.40 16.20 -24.97
C GLY A 490 22.17 17.08 -23.99
N MET A 491 23.48 17.30 -24.22
CA MET A 491 24.31 18.21 -23.45
C MET A 491 24.94 19.28 -24.33
N LYS A 492 24.84 20.54 -23.89
CA LYS A 492 25.54 21.67 -24.49
C LYS A 492 26.89 21.85 -23.83
N VAL A 493 27.92 22.12 -24.62
CA VAL A 493 29.25 22.46 -24.11
C VAL A 493 29.36 23.97 -24.07
N ILE A 494 29.29 24.56 -22.88
CA ILE A 494 29.41 26.02 -22.67
C ILE A 494 30.66 26.28 -21.84
N ASN A 495 31.63 27.01 -22.41
CA ASN A 495 32.91 27.32 -21.76
C ASN A 495 33.68 26.09 -21.22
N GLY A 496 33.56 24.94 -21.90
CA GLY A 496 34.19 23.69 -21.49
C GLY A 496 33.41 22.88 -20.44
N THR A 497 32.25 23.38 -19.98
CA THR A 497 31.37 22.69 -19.04
C THR A 497 30.20 22.05 -19.77
N LEU A 498 29.83 20.83 -19.37
CA LEU A 498 28.62 20.15 -19.84
C LEU A 498 27.39 20.70 -19.13
N VAL A 499 26.45 21.22 -19.92
CA VAL A 499 25.15 21.71 -19.46
C VAL A 499 24.07 20.77 -19.99
N PRO A 500 23.41 19.98 -19.14
CA PRO A 500 22.34 19.08 -19.59
C PRO A 500 21.12 19.87 -20.04
N VAL A 501 20.55 19.50 -21.19
CA VAL A 501 19.33 20.10 -21.74
C VAL A 501 18.19 19.11 -21.61
N TYR A 502 17.14 19.51 -20.91
CA TYR A 502 15.94 18.70 -20.67
C TYR A 502 14.77 19.23 -21.51
N ASP A 503 13.94 18.31 -21.99
CA ASP A 503 12.68 18.62 -22.65
C ASP A 503 11.57 17.67 -22.16
N SER A 504 10.31 18.02 -22.40
CA SER A 504 9.17 17.26 -21.92
C SER A 504 9.05 15.90 -22.61
N ILE A 505 8.61 14.91 -21.84
CA ILE A 505 8.38 13.57 -22.35
C ILE A 505 7.06 13.55 -23.15
N LYS A 506 7.14 13.10 -24.39
CA LYS A 506 6.01 13.04 -25.33
C LYS A 506 5.66 11.59 -25.66
N ARG A 507 4.38 11.28 -25.79
CA ARG A 507 3.87 9.95 -26.20
C ARG A 507 2.92 10.06 -27.38
N CYS A 508 3.24 9.34 -28.46
CA CYS A 508 2.35 9.23 -29.61
C CYS A 508 1.14 8.35 -29.29
N GLN A 509 -0.08 8.83 -29.54
CA GLN A 509 -1.31 8.06 -29.29
C GLN A 509 -1.53 6.93 -30.31
N LYS A 510 -0.92 7.01 -31.50
CA LYS A 510 -1.05 5.99 -32.55
C LYS A 510 -0.12 4.80 -32.37
N CYS A 511 1.18 5.07 -32.21
CA CYS A 511 2.19 4.01 -32.11
C CYS A 511 2.68 3.75 -30.68
N ASN A 512 2.19 4.49 -29.68
CA ASN A 512 2.54 4.38 -28.25
C ASN A 512 4.03 4.58 -27.92
N LYS A 513 4.84 5.03 -28.90
CA LYS A 513 6.26 5.32 -28.66
C LYS A 513 6.39 6.62 -27.87
N VAL A 514 7.35 6.60 -26.95
CA VAL A 514 7.75 7.75 -26.14
C VAL A 514 8.99 8.38 -26.77
N PHE A 515 9.03 9.70 -26.84
CA PHE A 515 10.17 10.46 -27.36
C PHE A 515 10.31 11.80 -26.63
N VAL A 516 11.44 12.46 -26.86
CA VAL A 516 11.82 13.74 -26.25
C VAL A 516 12.41 14.62 -27.35
N GLY A 517 12.24 15.93 -27.25
CA GLY A 517 12.76 16.93 -28.18
C GLY A 517 11.67 17.83 -28.74
N SER A 518 12.10 18.84 -29.48
CA SER A 518 11.28 20.01 -29.86
C SER A 518 10.09 19.72 -30.80
N ASP A 519 10.05 18.56 -31.44
CA ASP A 519 8.99 18.20 -32.40
C ASP A 519 7.59 18.10 -31.76
N ASN A 520 6.58 18.63 -32.45
CA ASN A 520 5.16 18.54 -32.06
C ASN A 520 4.43 17.35 -32.72
N PHE A 521 5.15 16.52 -33.48
CA PHE A 521 4.63 15.31 -34.13
C PHE A 521 5.51 14.11 -33.77
N CYS A 522 4.98 12.90 -33.97
CA CYS A 522 5.69 11.67 -33.68
C CYS A 522 6.82 11.43 -34.68
N LYS A 523 8.07 11.49 -34.22
CA LYS A 523 9.28 11.23 -35.03
C LYS A 523 9.31 9.82 -35.67
N TYR A 524 8.49 8.88 -35.19
CA TYR A 524 8.48 7.49 -35.67
C TYR A 524 7.41 7.17 -36.70
N CYS A 525 6.25 7.83 -36.64
CA CYS A 525 5.13 7.52 -37.54
C CYS A 525 4.50 8.75 -38.20
N GLY A 526 5.04 9.96 -37.94
CA GLY A 526 4.60 11.22 -38.52
C GLY A 526 3.25 11.74 -38.00
N ASP A 527 2.65 11.07 -37.02
CA ASP A 527 1.32 11.43 -36.50
C ASP A 527 1.38 12.65 -35.57
N ASP A 528 0.41 13.54 -35.66
CA ASP A 528 0.30 14.77 -34.87
C ASP A 528 -0.39 14.55 -33.51
N LYS A 529 -1.02 13.39 -33.27
CA LYS A 529 -1.66 13.07 -31.99
C LYS A 529 -0.62 12.64 -30.96
N VAL A 530 0.00 13.65 -30.34
CA VAL A 530 1.02 13.50 -29.32
C VAL A 530 0.51 14.04 -27.99
N VAL A 531 0.62 13.23 -26.94
CA VAL A 531 0.41 13.68 -25.56
C VAL A 531 1.74 14.17 -25.01
N ASP A 532 1.78 15.46 -24.70
CA ASP A 532 2.93 16.10 -24.07
C ASP A 532 2.73 16.18 -22.56
N LYS A 533 3.68 15.65 -21.79
CA LYS A 533 3.68 15.74 -20.32
C LYS A 533 3.85 17.15 -19.78
N PHE A 534 4.30 18.11 -20.59
CA PHE A 534 4.32 19.52 -20.19
C PHE A 534 2.92 20.04 -19.81
N ASN A 535 1.85 19.45 -20.36
CA ASN A 535 0.48 19.75 -19.94
C ASN A 535 0.20 19.39 -18.48
N ASP A 536 0.92 18.43 -17.90
CA ASP A 536 0.82 18.13 -16.47
C ASP A 536 1.35 19.31 -15.63
N ILE A 537 2.44 19.98 -16.04
CA ILE A 537 2.93 21.21 -15.38
C ILE A 537 1.90 22.32 -15.47
N ILE A 538 1.29 22.54 -16.63
CA ILE A 538 0.24 23.55 -16.80
C ILE A 538 -0.94 23.26 -15.85
N SER A 539 -1.32 22.00 -15.74
CA SER A 539 -2.39 21.57 -14.85
C SER A 539 -2.03 21.76 -13.36
N LEU A 540 -0.78 21.47 -12.99
CA LEU A 540 -0.25 21.75 -11.65
C LEU A 540 -0.21 23.25 -11.33
N ILE A 541 0.09 24.10 -12.31
CA ILE A 541 0.05 25.56 -12.15
C ILE A 541 -1.37 26.04 -11.85
N GLU A 542 -2.39 25.52 -12.56
CA GLU A 542 -3.80 25.87 -12.25
C GLU A 542 -4.19 25.45 -10.83
N LEU A 543 -3.83 24.22 -10.44
CA LEU A 543 -4.07 23.72 -9.09
C LEU A 543 -3.36 24.58 -8.03
N ALA A 544 -2.13 24.99 -8.31
CA ALA A 544 -1.33 25.77 -7.38
C ALA A 544 -1.90 27.18 -7.12
N LYS A 545 -2.74 27.71 -8.03
CA LYS A 545 -3.47 28.98 -7.81
C LYS A 545 -4.62 28.85 -6.82
N GLU A 546 -5.12 27.63 -6.59
CA GLU A 546 -6.25 27.35 -5.69
C GLU A 546 -5.80 27.09 -4.25
N VAL A 547 -4.50 26.95 -3.99
CA VAL A 547 -3.95 26.52 -2.69
C VAL A 547 -2.98 27.53 -2.07
N ASP A 548 -2.87 27.51 -0.74
CA ASP A 548 -1.92 28.33 0.01
C ASP A 548 -0.47 27.80 -0.06
N GLU A 549 -0.29 26.47 -0.12
CA GLU A 549 1.02 25.82 -0.13
C GLU A 549 1.04 24.59 -1.04
N VAL A 550 2.17 24.36 -1.71
CA VAL A 550 2.43 23.16 -2.52
C VAL A 550 3.52 22.32 -1.85
N LEU A 551 3.25 21.03 -1.65
CA LEU A 551 4.17 20.04 -1.11
C LEU A 551 4.49 18.98 -2.16
N LEU A 552 5.77 18.81 -2.45
CA LEU A 552 6.30 17.82 -3.38
C LEU A 552 6.70 16.57 -2.60
N ALA A 553 6.00 15.48 -2.86
CA ALA A 553 5.97 14.26 -2.06
C ALA A 553 6.43 13.03 -2.87
N SER A 554 7.43 13.21 -3.74
CA SER A 554 8.07 12.11 -4.45
C SER A 554 8.83 11.17 -3.51
N ASP A 555 9.21 9.99 -4.01
CA ASP A 555 10.06 9.02 -3.30
C ASP A 555 11.29 9.66 -2.63
N PRO A 556 11.73 9.18 -1.45
CA PRO A 556 12.84 9.74 -0.70
C PRO A 556 14.20 9.28 -1.22
N ASP A 557 14.40 9.25 -2.54
CA ASP A 557 15.70 8.95 -3.18
C ASP A 557 16.14 10.07 -4.14
N THR A 558 17.34 9.94 -4.70
CA THR A 558 17.89 10.93 -5.66
C THR A 558 17.02 11.07 -6.91
N GLU A 559 16.35 10.00 -7.36
CA GLU A 559 15.43 10.03 -8.50
C GLU A 559 14.16 10.85 -8.20
N GLY A 560 13.54 10.58 -7.05
CA GLY A 560 12.42 11.36 -6.54
C GLY A 560 12.80 12.81 -6.34
N GLU A 561 13.98 13.10 -5.79
CA GLU A 561 14.43 14.47 -5.61
C GLU A 561 14.56 15.23 -6.93
N LYS A 562 15.05 14.58 -7.99
CA LYS A 562 15.04 15.18 -9.33
C LYS A 562 13.62 15.45 -9.84
N ILE A 563 12.68 14.52 -9.65
CA ILE A 563 11.27 14.74 -10.05
C ILE A 563 10.69 15.95 -9.32
N SER A 564 10.93 16.03 -8.00
CA SER A 564 10.52 17.17 -7.19
C SER A 564 11.19 18.47 -7.67
N PHE A 565 12.48 18.46 -7.95
CA PHE A 565 13.20 19.61 -8.47
C PHE A 565 12.63 20.12 -9.80
N ASP A 566 12.30 19.22 -10.73
CA ASP A 566 11.70 19.60 -12.01
C ASP A 566 10.38 20.34 -11.83
N ILE A 567 9.49 19.79 -11.01
CA ILE A 567 8.19 20.41 -10.72
C ILE A 567 8.40 21.74 -9.98
N PHE A 568 9.31 21.75 -8.99
CA PHE A 568 9.68 22.93 -8.23
C PHE A 568 10.18 24.05 -9.12
N ALA A 569 11.07 23.78 -10.08
CA ALA A 569 11.67 24.80 -10.94
C ALA A 569 10.62 25.62 -11.71
N PHE A 570 9.58 24.96 -12.22
CA PHE A 570 8.47 25.64 -12.93
C PHE A 570 7.45 26.26 -11.97
N LEU A 571 7.01 25.53 -10.95
CA LEU A 571 5.99 26.02 -10.02
C LEU A 571 6.51 27.21 -9.21
N ASN A 572 7.73 27.13 -8.69
CA ASN A 572 8.33 28.21 -7.90
C ASN A 572 8.52 29.48 -8.73
N ALA A 573 8.94 29.36 -9.99
CA ALA A 573 9.05 30.51 -10.89
C ALA A 573 7.70 31.21 -11.09
N TYR A 574 6.60 30.45 -11.21
CA TYR A 574 5.26 31.01 -11.38
C TYR A 574 4.68 31.57 -10.07
N LEU A 575 4.77 30.81 -8.98
CA LEU A 575 4.12 31.10 -7.71
C LEU A 575 4.85 32.16 -6.88
N LYS A 576 6.15 32.35 -7.09
CA LYS A 576 6.91 33.41 -6.41
C LYS A 576 6.31 34.80 -6.62
N PHE A 577 5.68 35.05 -7.78
CA PHE A 577 4.96 36.30 -8.06
C PHE A 577 3.60 36.41 -7.35
N LEU A 578 3.01 35.27 -6.98
CA LEU A 578 1.70 35.17 -6.32
C LEU A 578 1.82 35.01 -4.79
N GLY A 579 3.04 34.96 -4.25
CA GLY A 579 3.30 34.73 -2.82
C GLY A 579 3.13 33.28 -2.36
N GLY A 580 2.96 32.33 -3.29
CA GLY A 580 2.84 30.91 -3.00
C GLY A 580 4.16 30.27 -2.61
N LYS A 581 4.10 29.18 -1.82
CA LYS A 581 5.28 28.42 -1.36
C LYS A 581 5.27 27.01 -1.93
N VAL A 582 6.40 26.56 -2.46
CA VAL A 582 6.63 25.18 -2.90
C VAL A 582 7.70 24.56 -2.03
N ARG A 583 7.39 23.47 -1.35
CA ARG A 583 8.31 22.78 -0.43
C ARG A 583 8.32 21.27 -0.66
N ARG A 584 9.31 20.59 -0.11
CA ARG A 584 9.51 19.14 -0.18
C ARG A 584 8.92 18.46 1.07
N MET A 585 8.26 17.33 0.87
CA MET A 585 7.70 16.48 1.93
C MET A 585 8.26 15.06 1.77
N ARG A 586 9.16 14.64 2.67
CA ARG A 586 9.80 13.31 2.64
C ARG A 586 9.24 12.40 3.72
N PHE A 587 8.83 11.18 3.34
CA PHE A 587 8.42 10.12 4.25
C PHE A 587 8.95 8.77 3.75
N HIS A 588 9.21 7.86 4.69
CA HIS A 588 9.75 6.53 4.41
C HIS A 588 8.70 5.41 4.46
N GLU A 589 7.46 5.75 4.83
CA GLU A 589 6.30 4.88 4.86
C GLU A 589 5.04 5.67 4.56
N VAL A 590 4.07 5.06 3.87
CA VAL A 590 2.78 5.67 3.54
C VAL A 590 1.79 5.38 4.66
N THR A 591 1.99 6.00 5.82
CA THR A 591 1.13 5.88 7.02
C THR A 591 0.58 7.25 7.42
N TYR A 592 -0.57 7.29 8.12
CA TYR A 592 -1.17 8.56 8.53
C TYR A 592 -0.20 9.38 9.40
N HIS A 593 0.46 8.73 10.36
CA HIS A 593 1.44 9.38 11.22
C HIS A 593 2.61 10.00 10.44
N ALA A 594 3.28 9.22 9.57
CA ALA A 594 4.42 9.71 8.79
C ALA A 594 4.03 10.84 7.84
N ILE A 595 2.84 10.77 7.22
CA ILE A 595 2.30 11.82 6.35
C ILE A 595 2.08 13.11 7.16
N MET A 596 1.41 13.03 8.31
CA MET A 596 1.12 14.21 9.13
C MET A 596 2.37 14.85 9.74
N GLU A 597 3.36 14.03 10.14
CA GLU A 597 4.66 14.51 10.59
C GLU A 597 5.40 15.27 9.48
N SER A 598 5.42 14.71 8.27
CA SER A 598 6.10 15.32 7.11
C SER A 598 5.40 16.60 6.62
N ILE A 599 4.07 16.69 6.74
CA ILE A 599 3.31 17.92 6.45
C ILE A 599 3.63 19.02 7.47
N SER A 600 3.87 18.64 8.73
CA SER A 600 4.19 19.58 9.80
C SER A 600 5.63 20.10 9.71
N ASN A 601 6.53 19.30 9.11
CA ASN A 601 7.94 19.61 8.95
C ASN A 601 8.39 19.58 7.47
N PRO A 602 7.85 20.45 6.60
CA PRO A 602 8.27 20.48 5.20
C PRO A 602 9.68 21.06 5.06
N GLU A 603 10.44 20.49 4.14
CA GLU A 603 11.84 20.84 3.85
C GLU A 603 11.96 21.60 2.51
N ASP A 604 13.16 22.06 2.19
CA ASP A 604 13.48 22.52 0.84
C ASP A 604 13.94 21.34 -0.04
N VAL A 605 13.91 21.54 -1.36
CA VAL A 605 14.50 20.60 -2.31
C VAL A 605 16.02 20.55 -2.08
N ASN A 606 16.55 19.35 -1.90
CA ASN A 606 17.97 19.13 -1.65
C ASN A 606 18.74 19.09 -2.97
N ILE A 607 19.52 20.14 -3.23
CA ILE A 607 20.28 20.29 -4.48
C ILE A 607 21.39 19.23 -4.62
N SER A 608 22.04 18.81 -3.52
CA SER A 608 23.09 17.77 -3.58
C SER A 608 22.55 16.43 -4.11
N LEU A 609 21.33 16.06 -3.69
CA LEU A 609 20.65 14.86 -4.21
C LEU A 609 20.29 14.99 -5.70
N VAL A 610 19.88 16.19 -6.14
CA VAL A 610 19.59 16.48 -7.55
C VAL A 610 20.87 16.39 -8.38
N GLU A 611 21.95 17.01 -7.93
CA GLU A 611 23.26 16.99 -8.59
C GLU A 611 23.81 15.57 -8.72
N ALA A 612 23.68 14.74 -7.67
CA ALA A 612 24.06 13.33 -7.73
C ALA A 612 23.23 12.55 -8.78
N GLN A 613 21.93 12.83 -8.88
CA GLN A 613 21.07 12.24 -9.91
C GLN A 613 21.47 12.70 -11.32
N LEU A 614 21.75 13.98 -11.49
CA LEU A 614 22.17 14.57 -12.77
C LEU A 614 23.49 13.97 -13.22
N LEU A 615 24.48 13.89 -12.32
CA LEU A 615 25.78 13.27 -12.57
C LEU A 615 25.61 11.83 -13.05
N ARG A 616 24.80 11.03 -12.34
CA ARG A 616 24.47 9.66 -12.75
C ARG A 616 23.85 9.62 -14.14
N ARG A 617 22.87 10.48 -14.41
CA ARG A 617 22.15 10.51 -15.69
C ARG A 617 23.05 10.92 -16.86
N ILE A 618 23.88 11.95 -16.66
CA ILE A 618 24.83 12.48 -17.64
C ILE A 618 25.87 11.42 -17.98
N GLN A 619 26.48 10.80 -16.97
CA GLN A 619 27.53 9.83 -17.21
C GLN A 619 27.00 8.56 -17.89
N ASP A 620 25.86 8.04 -17.44
CA ASP A 620 25.20 6.91 -18.10
C ASP A 620 24.83 7.26 -19.55
N ARG A 621 24.47 8.52 -19.84
CA ARG A 621 24.18 9.01 -21.19
C ARG A 621 25.44 9.08 -22.05
N LEU A 622 26.50 9.75 -21.58
CA LEU A 622 27.76 9.90 -22.31
C LEU A 622 28.41 8.55 -22.64
N ILE A 623 28.69 7.76 -21.60
CA ILE A 623 29.36 6.46 -21.76
C ILE A 623 28.43 5.50 -22.49
N GLY A 624 27.15 5.47 -22.12
CA GLY A 624 26.19 4.56 -22.71
C GLY A 624 25.99 4.81 -24.20
N PHE A 625 25.75 6.05 -24.63
CA PHE A 625 25.50 6.36 -26.03
C PHE A 625 26.77 6.25 -26.86
N GLY A 626 27.90 6.80 -26.38
CA GLY A 626 29.17 6.72 -27.10
C GLY A 626 29.59 5.27 -27.35
N LEU A 627 29.56 4.40 -26.33
CA LEU A 627 29.87 2.98 -26.52
C LEU A 627 28.80 2.25 -27.35
N SER A 628 27.54 2.68 -27.27
CA SER A 628 26.47 2.07 -28.07
C SER A 628 26.61 2.37 -29.56
N GLU A 629 26.96 3.60 -29.95
CA GLU A 629 27.19 3.97 -31.36
C GLU A 629 28.31 3.12 -31.95
N PHE A 630 29.42 2.99 -31.23
CA PHE A 630 30.52 2.12 -31.62
C PHE A 630 30.06 0.65 -31.81
N LEU A 631 29.29 0.11 -30.85
CA LEU A 631 28.74 -1.24 -31.01
C LEU A 631 27.79 -1.34 -32.21
N LYS A 632 26.99 -0.31 -32.52
CA LYS A 632 26.09 -0.32 -33.67
C LYS A 632 26.87 -0.39 -34.98
N GLU A 633 27.99 0.31 -35.07
CA GLU A 633 28.88 0.24 -36.23
C GLU A 633 29.50 -1.16 -36.39
N GLU A 634 30.01 -1.74 -35.30
CA GLU A 634 30.64 -3.07 -35.31
C GLU A 634 29.63 -4.21 -35.57
N PHE A 635 28.40 -4.11 -35.06
CA PHE A 635 27.34 -5.11 -35.27
C PHE A 635 26.46 -4.82 -36.49
N LYS A 636 26.51 -3.62 -37.07
CA LYS A 636 25.58 -3.11 -38.10
C LYS A 636 24.11 -3.27 -37.72
N GLU A 637 23.80 -3.04 -36.45
CA GLU A 637 22.46 -3.20 -35.88
C GLU A 637 22.13 -2.10 -34.89
N GLU A 638 20.90 -1.59 -34.94
CA GLU A 638 20.42 -0.55 -34.02
C GLU A 638 20.12 -1.06 -32.59
N ASN A 639 19.89 -2.36 -32.43
CA ASN A 639 19.44 -2.94 -31.15
C ASN A 639 20.60 -3.45 -30.29
N VAL A 640 21.68 -2.68 -30.20
CA VAL A 640 22.80 -2.91 -29.27
C VAL A 640 22.91 -1.72 -28.32
N SER A 641 23.37 -1.97 -27.10
CA SER A 641 23.70 -0.90 -26.18
C SER A 641 24.76 -1.33 -25.20
N ALA A 642 25.67 -0.43 -24.87
CA ALA A 642 26.64 -0.63 -23.80
C ALA A 642 26.33 0.31 -22.64
N GLY A 643 26.83 -0.03 -21.46
CA GLY A 643 26.75 0.84 -20.29
C GLY A 643 27.79 0.43 -19.27
N ARG A 644 28.35 1.41 -18.55
CA ARG A 644 29.42 1.23 -17.56
C ARG A 644 29.14 0.07 -16.60
N VAL A 645 27.93 -0.02 -16.07
CA VAL A 645 27.53 -1.08 -15.12
C VAL A 645 27.12 -2.38 -15.80
N GLN A 646 26.52 -2.31 -17.00
CA GLN A 646 26.00 -3.47 -17.72
C GLN A 646 27.13 -4.37 -18.23
N SER A 647 28.22 -3.76 -18.67
CA SER A 647 29.37 -4.42 -19.28
C SER A 647 30.14 -5.34 -18.30
N PRO A 648 30.52 -4.92 -17.07
CA PRO A 648 31.10 -5.82 -16.07
C PRO A 648 30.18 -7.00 -15.75
N VAL A 649 28.88 -6.76 -15.60
CA VAL A 649 27.90 -7.80 -15.27
C VAL A 649 27.78 -8.83 -16.40
N LEU A 650 27.76 -8.37 -17.65
CA LEU A 650 27.83 -9.26 -18.81
C LEU A 650 29.13 -10.07 -18.80
N GLY A 651 30.25 -9.43 -18.47
CA GLY A 651 31.54 -10.08 -18.31
C GLY A 651 31.54 -11.21 -17.27
N TRP A 652 30.89 -11.02 -16.12
CA TRP A 652 30.75 -12.07 -15.10
C TRP A 652 29.98 -13.27 -15.63
N ILE A 653 28.89 -13.03 -16.35
CA ILE A 653 28.06 -14.08 -16.93
C ILE A 653 28.84 -14.84 -18.02
N VAL A 654 29.59 -14.14 -18.86
CA VAL A 654 30.46 -14.74 -19.90
C VAL A 654 31.55 -15.60 -19.26
N LYS A 655 32.34 -15.04 -18.33
CA LYS A 655 33.41 -15.75 -17.64
C LYS A 655 32.89 -16.98 -16.89
N ARG A 656 31.78 -16.84 -16.15
CA ARG A 656 31.16 -17.98 -15.45
C ARG A 656 30.68 -19.07 -16.42
N PHE A 657 30.17 -18.69 -17.59
CA PHE A 657 29.75 -19.64 -18.61
C PHE A 657 30.94 -20.39 -19.24
N GLU A 658 32.07 -19.71 -19.47
CA GLU A 658 33.31 -20.32 -19.94
C GLU A 658 33.87 -21.30 -18.91
N GLU A 659 33.97 -20.87 -17.65
CA GLU A 659 34.33 -21.73 -16.51
C GLU A 659 33.40 -22.94 -16.42
N TYR A 660 32.09 -22.74 -16.55
CA TYR A 660 31.10 -23.82 -16.55
C TYR A 660 31.37 -24.85 -17.67
N ASN A 661 31.75 -24.40 -18.87
CA ASN A 661 31.99 -25.30 -19.98
C ASN A 661 33.35 -26.03 -19.90
N SER A 662 34.38 -25.35 -19.39
CA SER A 662 35.75 -25.88 -19.29
C SER A 662 35.97 -26.74 -18.04
N SER A 663 35.26 -26.48 -16.94
CA SER A 663 35.43 -27.16 -15.64
C SER A 663 34.67 -28.49 -15.51
N LYS A 664 34.47 -29.24 -16.60
CA LYS A 664 33.77 -30.53 -16.53
C LYS A 664 34.65 -31.58 -15.85
N SER A 665 34.32 -31.90 -14.60
CA SER A 665 34.96 -32.98 -13.84
C SER A 665 33.99 -34.14 -13.63
N TYR A 666 34.53 -35.28 -13.24
CA TYR A 666 33.70 -36.37 -12.73
C TYR A 666 33.28 -36.04 -11.31
N PHE A 667 31.99 -36.18 -11.04
CA PHE A 667 31.44 -36.15 -9.70
C PHE A 667 30.72 -37.46 -9.45
N THR A 668 30.90 -38.01 -8.27
CA THR A 668 30.18 -39.19 -7.84
C THR A 668 29.21 -38.77 -6.75
N ASP A 669 27.93 -38.80 -7.11
CA ASP A 669 26.83 -38.59 -6.19
C ASP A 669 26.53 -39.93 -5.51
N ILE A 670 26.72 -39.99 -4.20
CA ILE A 670 26.50 -41.17 -3.36
C ILE A 670 25.23 -40.91 -2.56
N ASN A 671 24.19 -41.71 -2.81
CA ASN A 671 22.98 -41.71 -2.00
C ASN A 671 23.15 -42.76 -0.89
N PHE A 672 23.18 -42.28 0.35
CA PHE A 672 23.23 -43.10 1.54
C PHE A 672 21.82 -43.30 2.08
N TRP A 673 21.55 -44.49 2.59
CA TRP A 673 20.43 -44.77 3.47
C TRP A 673 20.95 -44.95 4.88
N ASP A 674 20.25 -44.33 5.81
CA ASP A 674 20.49 -44.41 7.24
C ASP A 674 19.16 -44.70 7.93
N GLU A 675 19.20 -45.51 8.99
CA GLU A 675 18.00 -45.91 9.73
C GLU A 675 17.29 -44.72 10.39
N LEU A 676 18.06 -43.73 10.86
CA LEU A 676 17.53 -42.58 11.57
C LEU A 676 17.10 -41.44 10.63
N SER A 677 17.95 -41.08 9.67
CA SER A 677 17.72 -39.94 8.78
C SER A 677 17.03 -40.27 7.46
N GLY A 678 16.98 -41.54 7.06
CA GLY A 678 16.50 -41.96 5.76
C GLY A 678 17.53 -41.74 4.65
N GLU A 679 17.07 -41.42 3.44
CA GLU A 679 17.98 -41.21 2.30
C GLU A 679 18.55 -39.78 2.27
N PHE A 680 19.87 -39.67 2.10
CA PHE A 680 20.56 -38.40 1.89
C PHE A 680 21.72 -38.58 0.90
N SER A 681 22.05 -37.52 0.16
CA SER A 681 23.06 -37.60 -0.89
C SER A 681 24.27 -36.71 -0.60
N VAL A 682 25.44 -37.22 -0.93
CA VAL A 682 26.71 -36.48 -0.90
C VAL A 682 27.30 -36.48 -2.31
N SER A 683 27.86 -35.34 -2.73
CA SER A 683 28.53 -35.21 -4.02
C SER A 683 30.03 -35.01 -3.78
N LEU A 684 30.85 -35.93 -4.28
CA LEU A 684 32.31 -35.84 -4.21
C LEU A 684 32.90 -35.66 -5.60
N GLU A 685 33.94 -34.84 -5.71
CA GLU A 685 34.72 -34.74 -6.94
C GLU A 685 35.58 -36.01 -7.10
N GLY A 686 35.51 -36.65 -8.27
CA GLY A 686 36.20 -37.89 -8.58
C GLY A 686 35.28 -38.93 -9.22
N LYS A 687 35.88 -39.91 -9.90
CA LYS A 687 35.16 -41.09 -10.41
C LYS A 687 34.82 -42.05 -9.27
N LYS A 688 33.81 -42.90 -9.50
CA LYS A 688 33.41 -43.94 -8.56
C LYS A 688 34.61 -44.79 -8.10
N ASP A 689 35.46 -45.20 -9.06
CA ASP A 689 36.62 -46.05 -8.78
C ASP A 689 37.72 -45.34 -7.98
N GLU A 690 37.84 -44.01 -8.12
CA GLU A 690 38.80 -43.19 -7.36
C GLU A 690 38.36 -43.02 -5.91
N ILE A 691 37.06 -42.89 -5.67
CA ILE A 691 36.48 -42.77 -4.32
C ILE A 691 36.40 -44.15 -3.62
N GLY A 692 36.30 -45.23 -4.40
CA GLY A 692 36.40 -46.60 -3.92
C GLY A 692 35.10 -47.19 -3.34
N VAL A 693 33.94 -46.63 -3.66
CA VAL A 693 32.63 -47.02 -3.08
C VAL A 693 31.79 -47.91 -4.01
N GLN A 694 31.04 -48.86 -3.44
CA GLN A 694 30.10 -49.75 -4.13
C GLN A 694 28.69 -49.70 -3.51
N VAL A 695 27.68 -50.07 -4.30
CA VAL A 695 26.29 -50.13 -3.81
C VAL A 695 26.17 -51.30 -2.85
N GLY A 696 25.57 -51.06 -1.69
CA GLY A 696 25.50 -52.02 -0.60
C GLY A 696 26.60 -51.87 0.44
N ASP A 697 27.66 -51.11 0.15
CA ASP A 697 28.72 -50.82 1.13
C ASP A 697 28.14 -50.08 2.34
N GLU A 698 28.69 -50.40 3.50
CA GLU A 698 28.34 -49.81 4.78
C GLU A 698 29.55 -49.07 5.33
N PHE A 699 29.35 -47.82 5.72
CA PHE A 699 30.40 -46.97 6.25
C PHE A 699 30.07 -46.51 7.65
N GLU A 700 31.08 -46.55 8.52
CA GLU A 700 30.96 -46.05 9.88
C GLU A 700 30.82 -44.52 9.87
N VAL A 701 29.87 -44.05 10.65
CA VAL A 701 29.67 -42.64 10.95
C VAL A 701 30.28 -42.36 12.32
N THR A 702 31.30 -41.53 12.33
CA THR A 702 31.93 -41.05 13.57
C THR A 702 31.36 -39.68 13.94
N LEU A 703 30.97 -39.51 15.20
CA LEU A 703 30.61 -38.20 15.75
C LEU A 703 31.91 -37.49 16.14
N GLU A 704 32.25 -36.39 15.47
CA GLU A 704 33.47 -35.63 15.75
C GLU A 704 33.24 -34.55 16.81
N GLU A 705 32.10 -33.87 16.76
CA GLU A 705 31.77 -32.78 17.67
C GLU A 705 30.26 -32.72 17.90
N GLU A 706 29.84 -32.55 19.15
CA GLU A 706 28.46 -32.26 19.52
C GLU A 706 28.49 -31.04 20.43
N LYS A 707 27.76 -29.99 20.04
CA LYS A 707 27.68 -28.75 20.82
C LYS A 707 26.33 -28.07 20.71
N GLU A 708 26.00 -27.34 21.76
CA GLU A 708 24.93 -26.35 21.70
C GLU A 708 25.42 -25.14 20.91
N GLN A 709 24.69 -24.79 19.85
CA GLN A 709 25.00 -23.65 19.00
C GLN A 709 23.87 -22.62 19.10
N VAL A 710 24.24 -21.39 19.42
CA VAL A 710 23.33 -20.25 19.34
C VAL A 710 23.18 -19.83 17.89
N VAL A 711 21.97 -19.92 17.36
CA VAL A 711 21.64 -19.50 15.99
C VAL A 711 20.93 -18.16 16.05
N ASN A 712 21.67 -17.09 15.76
CA ASN A 712 21.12 -15.74 15.68
C ASN A 712 20.13 -15.60 14.50
N PRO A 713 19.06 -14.82 14.66
CA PRO A 713 18.25 -14.44 13.52
C PRO A 713 19.08 -13.59 12.57
N LEU A 714 18.77 -13.71 11.29
CA LEU A 714 19.38 -12.90 10.25
C LEU A 714 18.80 -11.47 10.25
N PRO A 715 19.54 -10.46 9.78
CA PRO A 715 19.06 -9.07 9.75
C PRO A 715 17.81 -8.92 8.88
N PRO A 716 17.01 -7.85 9.09
CA PRO A 716 15.92 -7.48 8.20
C PRO A 716 16.36 -7.35 6.74
N PHE A 717 15.40 -7.36 5.82
CA PHE A 717 15.75 -7.30 4.41
C PHE A 717 16.20 -5.91 3.96
N THR A 718 17.15 -5.93 3.04
CA THR A 718 17.53 -4.88 2.10
C THR A 718 17.02 -5.24 0.70
N THR A 719 17.10 -4.32 -0.27
CA THR A 719 16.63 -4.59 -1.64
C THR A 719 17.30 -5.81 -2.27
N ASP A 720 18.62 -5.94 -2.13
CA ASP A 720 19.37 -7.06 -2.69
C ASP A 720 18.96 -8.40 -2.06
N THR A 721 18.78 -8.43 -0.74
CA THR A 721 18.44 -9.66 -0.03
C THR A 721 16.99 -10.11 -0.29
N VAL A 722 16.01 -9.20 -0.43
CA VAL A 722 14.66 -9.61 -0.89
C VAL A 722 14.72 -10.25 -2.28
N ILE A 723 15.41 -9.61 -3.23
CA ILE A 723 15.52 -10.12 -4.61
C ILE A 723 16.15 -11.52 -4.61
N ILE A 724 17.24 -11.71 -3.85
CA ILE A 724 17.95 -12.98 -3.74
C ILE A 724 17.02 -14.08 -3.21
N TYR A 725 16.33 -13.84 -2.10
CA TYR A 725 15.48 -14.84 -1.47
C TYR A 725 14.23 -15.13 -2.31
N ALA A 726 13.59 -14.11 -2.88
CA ALA A 726 12.45 -14.26 -3.76
C ALA A 726 12.79 -15.08 -5.02
N ASN A 727 13.95 -14.84 -5.64
CA ASN A 727 14.39 -15.64 -6.77
C ASN A 727 14.73 -17.09 -6.36
N ARG A 728 15.37 -17.30 -5.20
CA ARG A 728 15.72 -18.64 -4.73
C ARG A 728 14.49 -19.48 -4.40
N TYR A 729 13.54 -18.93 -3.65
CA TYR A 729 12.36 -19.64 -3.17
C TYR A 729 11.23 -19.69 -4.20
N PHE A 730 10.94 -18.57 -4.87
CA PHE A 730 9.76 -18.44 -5.73
C PHE A 730 10.09 -18.38 -7.22
N LYS A 731 11.36 -18.40 -7.60
CA LYS A 731 11.83 -18.28 -9.00
C LYS A 731 11.36 -17.00 -9.70
N MET A 732 11.05 -15.97 -8.93
CA MET A 732 10.65 -14.65 -9.44
C MET A 732 11.84 -13.92 -10.02
N SER A 733 11.62 -13.17 -11.10
CA SER A 733 12.65 -12.29 -11.67
C SER A 733 12.87 -11.06 -10.79
N SER A 734 14.05 -10.46 -10.85
CA SER A 734 14.38 -9.24 -10.11
C SER A 734 13.44 -8.07 -10.46
N ASP A 735 13.03 -7.95 -11.72
CA ASP A 735 12.06 -6.95 -12.20
C ASP A 735 10.66 -7.13 -11.59
N GLU A 736 10.18 -8.38 -11.55
CA GLU A 736 8.91 -8.75 -10.94
C GLU A 736 8.90 -8.46 -9.43
N VAL A 737 9.99 -8.78 -8.72
CA VAL A 737 10.12 -8.52 -7.29
C VAL A 737 10.10 -7.02 -7.00
N MET A 738 10.82 -6.21 -7.78
CA MET A 738 10.82 -4.75 -7.60
C MET A 738 9.45 -4.13 -7.86
N GLY A 739 8.70 -4.62 -8.85
CA GLY A 739 7.32 -4.19 -9.08
C GLY A 739 6.40 -4.52 -7.90
N ILE A 740 6.51 -5.73 -7.34
CA ILE A 740 5.75 -6.15 -6.15
C ILE A 740 6.09 -5.27 -4.93
N LEU A 741 7.37 -5.01 -4.70
CA LEU A 741 7.84 -4.16 -3.61
C LEU A 741 7.32 -2.72 -3.74
N GLN A 742 7.33 -2.17 -4.96
CA GLN A 742 6.78 -0.86 -5.24
C GLN A 742 5.27 -0.82 -4.92
N ASP A 743 4.50 -1.79 -5.40
CA ASP A 743 3.06 -1.87 -5.12
C ASP A 743 2.78 -1.97 -3.61
N LEU A 744 3.55 -2.78 -2.87
CA LEU A 744 3.40 -2.92 -1.41
C LEU A 744 3.73 -1.62 -0.66
N PHE A 745 4.75 -0.88 -1.11
CA PHE A 745 5.12 0.41 -0.52
C PHE A 745 4.06 1.49 -0.80
N GLU A 746 3.61 1.61 -2.05
CA GLU A 746 2.60 2.61 -2.45
C GLU A 746 1.22 2.39 -1.80
N GLU A 747 0.88 1.14 -1.48
CA GLU A 747 -0.31 0.77 -0.72
C GLU A 747 -0.10 0.81 0.80
N GLY A 748 1.10 1.18 1.27
CA GLY A 748 1.40 1.45 2.67
C GLY A 748 1.58 0.20 3.54
N PHE A 749 1.97 -0.95 2.97
CA PHE A 749 2.22 -2.19 3.71
C PHE A 749 3.67 -2.38 4.15
N ILE A 750 4.62 -1.80 3.43
CA ILE A 750 6.04 -1.87 3.77
C ILE A 750 6.69 -0.49 3.74
N THR A 751 7.83 -0.37 4.42
CA THR A 751 8.74 0.79 4.31
C THR A 751 9.34 0.89 2.90
N TYR A 752 10.01 2.01 2.64
CA TYR A 752 10.64 2.27 1.34
C TYR A 752 11.57 1.12 0.91
N HIS A 753 11.32 0.58 -0.28
CA HIS A 753 11.87 -0.70 -0.71
C HIS A 753 13.21 -0.61 -1.45
N ARG A 754 13.70 0.59 -1.77
CA ARG A 754 15.00 0.84 -2.41
C ARG A 754 16.02 1.25 -1.35
N THR A 755 16.41 0.32 -0.50
CA THR A 755 17.27 0.52 0.66
C THR A 755 18.38 -0.51 0.71
N ASP A 756 19.57 -0.08 1.10
CA ASP A 756 20.74 -0.91 1.35
C ASP A 756 21.08 -1.04 2.84
N SER A 757 20.26 -0.43 3.70
CA SER A 757 20.42 -0.38 5.15
C SER A 757 19.58 -1.46 5.86
N THR A 758 20.14 -2.06 6.91
CA THR A 758 19.44 -3.00 7.79
C THR A 758 18.84 -2.33 9.02
N THR A 759 19.01 -1.01 9.18
CA THR A 759 18.58 -0.25 10.35
C THR A 759 17.07 -0.39 10.60
N VAL A 760 16.68 -0.51 11.86
CA VAL A 760 15.30 -0.61 12.34
C VAL A 760 15.03 0.52 13.33
N SER A 761 14.02 1.34 13.02
CA SER A 761 13.56 2.44 13.88
C SER A 761 12.87 1.94 15.15
N ASN A 762 12.71 2.82 16.13
CA ASN A 762 11.92 2.54 17.33
C ASN A 762 10.44 2.21 16.99
N VAL A 763 9.90 2.80 15.93
CA VAL A 763 8.57 2.48 15.41
C VAL A 763 8.53 1.03 14.92
N GLY A 764 9.51 0.61 14.12
CA GLY A 764 9.65 -0.77 13.67
C GLY A 764 9.74 -1.77 14.84
N GLN A 765 10.59 -1.48 15.83
CA GLN A 765 10.72 -2.32 17.02
C GLN A 765 9.41 -2.46 17.79
N SER A 766 8.63 -1.36 17.92
CA SER A 766 7.31 -1.38 18.53
C SER A 766 6.32 -2.26 17.76
N ILE A 767 6.30 -2.18 16.43
CA ILE A 767 5.45 -3.01 15.56
C ILE A 767 5.74 -4.50 15.77
N ALA A 768 7.03 -4.88 15.83
CA ALA A 768 7.41 -6.27 16.05
C ALA A 768 6.98 -6.76 17.44
N LYS A 769 7.23 -5.94 18.48
CA LYS A 769 6.81 -6.25 19.84
C LYS A 769 5.29 -6.42 19.96
N GLU A 770 4.52 -5.52 19.36
CA GLU A 770 3.06 -5.59 19.32
C GLU A 770 2.58 -6.90 18.70
N TYR A 771 3.12 -7.28 17.54
CA TYR A 771 2.75 -8.54 16.90
C TYR A 771 3.09 -9.76 17.77
N LEU A 772 4.26 -9.77 18.41
CA LEU A 772 4.64 -10.86 19.32
C LEU A 772 3.71 -10.94 20.53
N VAL A 773 3.27 -9.81 21.10
CA VAL A 773 2.25 -9.78 22.15
C VAL A 773 0.93 -10.37 21.64
N MET A 774 0.48 -9.99 20.44
CA MET A 774 -0.73 -10.52 19.82
C MET A 774 -0.69 -12.05 19.63
N LYS A 775 0.49 -12.62 19.37
CA LYS A 775 0.69 -14.08 19.24
C LYS A 775 1.06 -14.78 20.56
N ASN A 776 1.05 -14.08 21.70
CA ASN A 776 1.50 -14.57 23.01
C ASN A 776 2.97 -15.06 23.02
N LEU A 777 3.83 -14.42 22.22
CA LEU A 777 5.26 -14.69 22.08
C LEU A 777 6.13 -13.55 22.64
N GLU A 778 5.58 -12.69 23.50
CA GLU A 778 6.28 -11.53 24.07
C GLU A 778 7.61 -11.89 24.76
N LYS A 779 7.69 -13.08 25.37
CA LYS A 779 8.90 -13.58 26.04
C LYS A 779 10.07 -13.82 25.09
N LEU A 780 9.78 -13.99 23.81
CA LEU A 780 10.76 -14.17 22.74
C LEU A 780 11.16 -12.84 22.09
N SER A 781 10.54 -11.72 22.47
CA SER A 781 10.89 -10.39 21.97
C SER A 781 12.30 -10.00 22.40
N GLN A 782 13.12 -9.58 21.43
CA GLN A 782 14.43 -8.97 21.65
C GLN A 782 14.62 -7.87 20.59
N PRO A 783 14.16 -6.64 20.85
CA PRO A 783 14.30 -5.52 19.92
C PRO A 783 15.77 -5.27 19.55
N ARG A 784 16.04 -5.07 18.26
CA ARG A 784 17.38 -4.82 17.71
C ARG A 784 17.31 -3.69 16.69
N GLY A 785 18.15 -2.68 16.86
CA GLY A 785 18.27 -1.55 15.93
C GLY A 785 18.94 -1.91 14.60
N TRP A 786 19.78 -2.95 14.56
CA TRP A 786 20.50 -3.39 13.34
C TRP A 786 21.20 -2.24 12.57
N GLU A 787 21.75 -1.29 13.33
CA GLU A 787 22.34 -0.05 12.81
C GLU A 787 23.36 -0.34 11.71
N ALA A 788 23.13 0.27 10.55
CA ALA A 788 24.00 0.26 9.39
C ALA A 788 24.22 1.69 8.88
N GLU A 789 25.31 1.93 8.15
CA GLU A 789 25.54 3.21 7.48
C GLU A 789 24.45 3.45 6.43
N GLY A 790 23.76 4.60 6.50
CA GLY A 790 22.72 4.99 5.54
C GLY A 790 21.58 5.77 6.19
N ALA A 791 20.87 6.58 5.39
CA ALA A 791 19.75 7.41 5.86
C ALA A 791 18.40 6.67 5.88
N HIS A 792 18.34 5.45 5.34
CA HIS A 792 17.10 4.71 5.17
C HIS A 792 16.94 3.57 6.19
N GLU A 793 15.69 3.21 6.46
CA GLU A 793 15.33 2.02 7.22
C GLU A 793 15.40 0.78 6.31
N CYS A 794 15.47 -0.41 6.91
CA CYS A 794 15.29 -1.67 6.23
C CYS A 794 13.87 -1.84 5.63
N ILE A 795 13.69 -2.86 4.80
CA ILE A 795 12.39 -3.27 4.28
C ILE A 795 11.65 -4.08 5.35
N ARG A 796 10.61 -3.48 5.95
CA ARG A 796 9.77 -4.08 7.00
C ARG A 796 8.29 -3.76 6.79
N PRO A 797 7.37 -4.50 7.44
CA PRO A 797 5.97 -4.12 7.53
C PRO A 797 5.79 -2.78 8.26
N THR A 798 4.78 -2.01 7.84
CA THR A 798 4.33 -0.77 8.51
C THR A 798 3.28 -1.03 9.60
N LYS A 799 2.69 -2.23 9.63
CA LYS A 799 1.65 -2.64 10.57
C LYS A 799 1.96 -4.00 11.17
N SER A 800 1.45 -4.27 12.36
CA SER A 800 1.49 -5.55 13.09
C SER A 800 0.59 -6.63 12.45
N LEU A 801 0.67 -6.77 11.12
CA LEU A 801 -0.26 -7.51 10.29
C LEU A 801 0.46 -8.62 9.52
N ASP A 802 0.10 -9.88 9.76
CA ASP A 802 0.72 -11.02 9.06
C ASP A 802 0.10 -11.26 7.66
N ALA A 803 0.72 -12.16 6.88
CA ALA A 803 0.26 -12.43 5.51
C ALA A 803 -1.13 -13.09 5.43
N GLN A 804 -1.55 -13.83 6.46
CA GLN A 804 -2.89 -14.43 6.51
C GLN A 804 -3.93 -13.32 6.69
N THR A 805 -3.69 -12.41 7.62
CA THR A 805 -4.53 -11.23 7.81
C THR A 805 -4.55 -10.34 6.56
N LEU A 806 -3.41 -10.14 5.89
CA LEU A 806 -3.39 -9.38 4.62
C LEU A 806 -4.31 -10.02 3.57
N GLN A 807 -4.23 -11.35 3.41
CA GLN A 807 -5.06 -12.09 2.48
C GLN A 807 -6.56 -11.96 2.81
N GLN A 808 -6.90 -11.94 4.11
CA GLN A 808 -8.25 -11.68 4.57
C GLN A 808 -8.73 -10.27 4.21
N LEU A 809 -7.94 -9.23 4.48
CA LEU A 809 -8.34 -7.85 4.14
C LEU A 809 -8.53 -7.65 2.62
N ILE A 810 -7.74 -8.36 1.80
CA ILE A 810 -7.95 -8.43 0.34
C ILE A 810 -9.29 -9.08 0.04
N ASN A 811 -9.58 -10.24 0.63
CA ASN A 811 -10.84 -10.96 0.42
C ASN A 811 -12.06 -10.10 0.80
N GLU A 812 -11.95 -9.31 1.86
CA GLU A 812 -12.99 -8.40 2.34
C GLU A 812 -13.15 -7.13 1.48
N GLY A 813 -12.19 -6.84 0.60
CA GLY A 813 -12.19 -5.63 -0.25
C GLY A 813 -11.79 -4.35 0.48
N ILE A 814 -11.12 -4.48 1.62
CA ILE A 814 -10.51 -3.37 2.35
C ILE A 814 -9.21 -2.94 1.65
N VAL A 815 -8.46 -3.92 1.13
CA VAL A 815 -7.22 -3.70 0.37
C VAL A 815 -7.51 -3.66 -1.12
N SER A 816 -6.73 -2.83 -1.82
CA SER A 816 -6.73 -2.67 -3.27
C SER A 816 -6.58 -4.00 -4.02
N ASP A 817 -7.25 -4.08 -5.18
CA ASP A 817 -7.14 -5.23 -6.10
C ASP A 817 -5.74 -5.36 -6.76
N LEU A 818 -4.89 -4.35 -6.57
CA LEU A 818 -3.49 -4.38 -7.03
C LEU A 818 -2.68 -5.45 -6.30
N ILE A 819 -2.99 -5.72 -5.03
CA ILE A 819 -2.31 -6.72 -4.21
C ILE A 819 -2.78 -8.13 -4.60
N LYS A 820 -1.90 -8.90 -5.23
CA LYS A 820 -2.15 -10.26 -5.73
C LYS A 820 -1.50 -11.32 -4.82
N LYS A 821 -1.70 -12.60 -5.15
CA LYS A 821 -1.09 -13.73 -4.44
C LYS A 821 0.45 -13.61 -4.35
N GLN A 822 1.11 -13.14 -5.40
CA GLN A 822 2.57 -12.96 -5.39
C GLN A 822 3.00 -11.87 -4.40
N HIS A 823 2.24 -10.78 -4.29
CA HIS A 823 2.47 -9.75 -3.27
C HIS A 823 2.36 -10.31 -1.86
N VAL A 824 1.36 -11.14 -1.59
CA VAL A 824 1.20 -11.80 -0.28
C VAL A 824 2.38 -12.72 0.05
N LEU A 825 2.93 -13.45 -0.94
CA LEU A 825 4.12 -14.29 -0.74
C LEU A 825 5.38 -13.48 -0.40
N ILE A 826 5.61 -12.37 -1.12
CA ILE A 826 6.74 -11.48 -0.84
C ILE A 826 6.54 -10.76 0.50
N TYR A 827 5.32 -10.34 0.81
CA TYR A 827 4.98 -9.76 2.10
C TYR A 827 5.21 -10.75 3.24
N ASP A 828 4.79 -12.02 3.13
CA ASP A 828 5.06 -13.06 4.15
C ASP A 828 6.56 -13.27 4.38
N LEU A 829 7.33 -13.30 3.29
CA LEU A 829 8.79 -13.40 3.35
C LEU A 829 9.36 -12.23 4.15
N ILE A 830 8.99 -10.98 3.81
CA ILE A 830 9.43 -9.76 4.49
C ILE A 830 9.01 -9.78 5.96
N PHE A 831 7.73 -10.06 6.21
CA PHE A 831 7.13 -10.07 7.53
C PHE A 831 7.84 -11.04 8.47
N ARG A 832 7.99 -12.31 8.07
CA ARG A 832 8.65 -13.33 8.88
C ARG A 832 10.10 -12.97 9.15
N ARG A 833 10.83 -12.52 8.13
CA ARG A 833 12.22 -12.10 8.28
C ARG A 833 12.37 -10.95 9.26
N PHE A 834 11.52 -9.94 9.15
CA PHE A 834 11.52 -8.79 10.03
C PHE A 834 11.19 -9.18 11.47
N ILE A 835 10.09 -9.88 11.72
CA ILE A 835 9.70 -10.31 13.07
C ILE A 835 10.79 -11.19 13.69
N SER A 836 11.31 -12.19 12.95
CA SER A 836 12.41 -13.03 13.42
C SER A 836 13.66 -12.23 13.78
N SER A 837 13.99 -11.17 13.05
CA SER A 837 15.14 -10.29 13.36
C SER A 837 15.01 -9.54 14.69
N GLN A 838 13.79 -9.46 15.24
CA GLN A 838 13.44 -8.81 16.50
C GLN A 838 13.13 -9.82 17.62
N MET A 839 13.51 -11.09 17.43
CA MET A 839 13.33 -12.18 18.39
C MET A 839 14.67 -12.66 18.96
N LYS A 840 14.58 -13.41 20.06
CA LYS A 840 15.73 -14.11 20.64
C LYS A 840 16.33 -15.14 19.67
N PRO A 841 17.66 -15.38 19.74
CA PRO A 841 18.27 -16.54 19.08
C PRO A 841 17.59 -17.83 19.53
N LEU A 842 17.62 -18.87 18.68
CA LEU A 842 17.33 -20.23 19.14
C LEU A 842 18.65 -20.93 19.50
N ILE A 843 18.58 -21.89 20.41
CA ILE A 843 19.70 -22.78 20.73
C ILE A 843 19.41 -24.13 20.10
N VAL A 844 20.34 -24.62 19.29
CA VAL A 844 20.22 -25.91 18.60
C VAL A 844 21.33 -26.84 19.02
N LYS A 845 21.03 -28.13 18.99
CA LYS A 845 22.03 -29.18 19.05
C LYS A 845 22.65 -29.32 17.65
N ASN A 846 23.88 -28.86 17.50
CA ASN A 846 24.65 -29.06 16.27
C ASN A 846 25.57 -30.27 16.44
N VAL A 847 25.51 -31.19 15.48
CA VAL A 847 26.32 -32.40 15.47
C VAL A 847 27.11 -32.47 14.17
N ARG A 848 28.43 -32.60 14.31
CA ARG A 848 29.37 -32.82 13.21
C ARG A 848 29.64 -34.31 13.07
N TYR A 849 29.23 -34.87 11.95
CA TYR A 849 29.47 -36.26 11.60
C TYR A 849 30.59 -36.36 10.56
N LYS A 850 31.41 -37.40 10.69
CA LYS A 850 32.39 -37.79 9.68
C LYS A 850 32.15 -39.21 9.22
N ILE A 851 31.93 -39.35 7.92
CA ILE A 851 31.80 -40.63 7.23
C ILE A 851 33.15 -40.95 6.60
N VAL A 852 33.79 -42.04 7.02
CA VAL A 852 35.08 -42.47 6.48
C VAL A 852 34.82 -43.37 5.28
N LEU A 853 35.22 -42.90 4.09
CA LEU A 853 35.19 -43.67 2.85
C LEU A 853 36.60 -44.21 2.54
N PRO A 854 36.76 -45.18 1.63
CA PRO A 854 38.05 -45.85 1.42
C PRO A 854 39.19 -44.90 1.05
N ASN A 855 38.91 -43.93 0.18
CA ASN A 855 39.88 -42.95 -0.30
C ASN A 855 39.47 -41.49 -0.04
N ASN A 856 38.46 -41.26 0.82
CA ASN A 856 37.90 -39.93 1.06
C ASN A 856 37.22 -39.86 2.44
N SER A 857 36.83 -38.66 2.87
CA SER A 857 35.98 -38.52 4.05
C SER A 857 34.95 -37.42 3.82
N VAL A 858 33.73 -37.64 4.29
CA VAL A 858 32.66 -36.65 4.20
C VAL A 858 32.41 -36.10 5.60
N ILE A 859 32.45 -34.77 5.73
CA ILE A 859 32.04 -34.07 6.95
C ILE A 859 30.65 -33.48 6.72
N LEU A 860 29.72 -33.74 7.63
CA LEU A 860 28.36 -33.23 7.62
C LEU A 860 28.06 -32.53 8.94
N ASP A 861 27.80 -31.22 8.88
CA ASP A 861 27.28 -30.45 10.00
C ASP A 861 25.74 -30.43 9.93
N ARG A 862 25.07 -30.91 10.99
CA ARG A 862 23.60 -31.01 11.06
C ARG A 862 23.05 -30.38 12.33
N ASN A 863 21.99 -29.58 12.18
CA ASN A 863 21.22 -29.08 13.34
C ASN A 863 20.11 -30.08 13.65
N VAL A 864 20.33 -30.97 14.62
CA VAL A 864 19.48 -32.15 14.81
C VAL A 864 18.26 -31.90 15.71
N GLU A 865 18.34 -30.91 16.58
CA GLU A 865 17.31 -30.63 17.58
C GLU A 865 17.32 -29.14 17.97
N VAL A 866 16.15 -28.57 18.24
CA VAL A 866 16.02 -27.26 18.88
C VAL A 866 15.91 -27.46 20.39
N ILE A 867 16.92 -27.00 21.13
CA ILE A 867 17.00 -27.08 22.59
C ILE A 867 16.17 -25.97 23.22
N GLU A 868 16.32 -24.74 22.72
CA GLU A 868 15.51 -23.59 23.13
C GLU A 868 14.95 -22.86 21.91
N ASN A 869 13.62 -22.67 21.88
CA ASN A 869 12.96 -21.92 20.83
C ASN A 869 13.27 -20.41 20.91
N GLY A 870 13.42 -19.81 19.74
CA GLY A 870 13.60 -18.38 19.56
C GLY A 870 12.86 -17.93 18.31
N TRP A 871 13.59 -17.32 17.38
CA TRP A 871 13.02 -16.79 16.14
C TRP A 871 12.37 -17.84 15.22
N ASN A 872 12.62 -19.14 15.44
CA ASN A 872 12.05 -20.26 14.65
C ASN A 872 10.55 -20.47 14.85
N GLU A 873 9.93 -19.88 15.88
CA GLU A 873 8.46 -19.90 16.03
C GLU A 873 7.74 -19.17 14.89
N ILE A 874 8.43 -18.21 14.24
CA ILE A 874 7.88 -17.40 13.14
C ILE A 874 8.68 -17.58 11.85
N GLY A 875 10.00 -17.62 11.95
CA GLY A 875 10.91 -17.72 10.82
C GLY A 875 11.07 -19.14 10.30
N TYR A 876 11.61 -19.27 9.09
CA TYR A 876 11.89 -20.57 8.50
C TYR A 876 13.18 -21.16 9.07
N PHE A 877 13.05 -22.14 9.96
CA PHE A 877 14.16 -22.97 10.43
C PHE A 877 13.79 -24.44 10.28
N GLN A 878 14.69 -25.24 9.71
CA GLN A 878 14.51 -26.68 9.57
C GLN A 878 15.60 -27.38 10.36
N VAL A 879 15.20 -28.38 11.15
CA VAL A 879 16.12 -29.32 11.77
C VAL A 879 16.38 -30.48 10.81
N ASP A 880 17.62 -30.89 10.76
CA ASP A 880 18.04 -32.11 10.08
C ASP A 880 17.75 -33.31 10.96
N LYS A 881 17.60 -34.49 10.37
CA LYS A 881 17.57 -35.73 11.15
C LYS A 881 19.00 -36.14 11.55
N PRO A 882 19.21 -36.66 12.78
CA PRO A 882 20.52 -37.19 13.18
C PRO A 882 20.90 -38.40 12.32
N LEU A 883 22.20 -38.66 12.19
CA LEU A 883 22.72 -39.86 11.55
C LEU A 883 22.88 -41.00 12.57
N GLY A 884 22.61 -42.23 12.15
CA GLY A 884 22.98 -43.44 12.89
C GLY A 884 24.49 -43.70 12.87
N SER A 885 24.91 -44.83 13.45
CA SER A 885 26.32 -45.24 13.50
C SER A 885 26.85 -45.80 12.18
N VAL A 886 25.96 -46.24 11.29
CA VAL A 886 26.31 -46.84 10.00
C VAL A 886 25.40 -46.28 8.92
N VAL A 887 25.99 -45.91 7.79
CA VAL A 887 25.26 -45.49 6.59
C VAL A 887 25.51 -46.52 5.48
N LYS A 888 24.45 -46.87 4.75
CA LYS A 888 24.51 -47.84 3.66
C LYS A 888 24.39 -47.14 2.31
N VAL A 889 25.25 -47.46 1.36
CA VAL A 889 25.14 -46.92 0.01
C VAL A 889 23.96 -47.56 -0.73
N LYS A 890 22.95 -46.75 -1.05
CA LYS A 890 21.75 -47.15 -1.81
C LYS A 890 21.98 -47.06 -3.32
N GLU A 891 22.52 -45.93 -3.75
CA GLU A 891 22.71 -45.61 -5.16
C GLU A 891 24.01 -44.84 -5.33
N ILE A 892 24.74 -45.14 -6.40
CA ILE A 892 25.91 -44.38 -6.81
C ILE A 892 25.68 -43.92 -8.23
N ARG A 893 25.78 -42.63 -8.44
CA ARG A 893 25.70 -42.04 -9.76
C ARG A 893 26.96 -41.24 -10.05
N SER A 894 27.82 -41.77 -10.90
CA SER A 894 28.98 -41.02 -11.41
C SER A 894 28.56 -40.24 -12.66
N ILE A 895 28.57 -38.92 -12.58
CA ILE A 895 28.20 -38.02 -13.67
C ILE A 895 29.32 -37.02 -13.93
N LYS A 896 29.58 -36.80 -15.22
CA LYS A 896 30.44 -35.70 -15.65
C LYS A 896 29.60 -34.41 -15.65
N LYS A 897 29.82 -33.55 -14.65
CA LYS A 897 29.14 -32.24 -14.53
C LYS A 897 30.17 -31.12 -14.31
N PRO A 898 29.83 -29.86 -14.66
CA PRO A 898 30.70 -28.72 -14.36
C PRO A 898 30.95 -28.52 -12.87
N LYS A 899 32.15 -28.05 -12.49
CA LYS A 899 32.50 -27.71 -11.09
C LYS A 899 31.74 -26.50 -10.57
N VAL A 900 31.49 -25.54 -11.45
CA VAL A 900 30.75 -24.31 -11.12
C VAL A 900 29.34 -24.38 -11.69
N SER A 901 28.40 -23.63 -11.09
CA SER A 901 27.06 -23.45 -11.65
C SER A 901 26.95 -22.13 -12.41
N LEU A 902 26.08 -22.10 -13.42
CA LEU A 902 25.70 -20.87 -14.10
C LEU A 902 25.06 -19.87 -13.13
N LEU A 903 25.26 -18.58 -13.35
CA LEU A 903 24.66 -17.54 -12.50
C LEU A 903 23.15 -17.52 -12.67
N SER A 904 22.41 -17.37 -11.56
CA SER A 904 21.03 -16.92 -11.54
C SER A 904 20.98 -15.39 -11.39
N GLU A 905 19.79 -14.78 -11.51
CA GLU A 905 19.63 -13.36 -11.17
C GLU A 905 20.02 -13.06 -9.72
N ALA A 906 19.70 -13.97 -8.78
CA ALA A 906 20.11 -13.85 -7.39
C ALA A 906 21.64 -13.79 -7.24
N ASP A 907 22.36 -14.65 -7.96
CA ASP A 907 23.83 -14.70 -7.88
C ASP A 907 24.44 -13.40 -8.44
N VAL A 908 23.87 -12.87 -9.52
CA VAL A 908 24.32 -11.59 -10.10
C VAL A 908 24.05 -10.42 -9.15
N VAL A 909 22.88 -10.36 -8.52
CA VAL A 909 22.56 -9.32 -7.51
C VAL A 909 23.50 -9.42 -6.30
N GLN A 910 23.76 -10.64 -5.83
CA GLN A 910 24.72 -10.87 -4.75
C GLN A 910 26.13 -10.40 -5.12
N MET A 911 26.60 -10.70 -6.33
CA MET A 911 27.90 -10.24 -6.84
C MET A 911 27.95 -8.72 -6.99
N MET A 912 26.89 -8.09 -7.50
CA MET A 912 26.76 -6.63 -7.60
C MET A 912 26.93 -5.97 -6.23
N LYS A 913 26.20 -6.43 -5.20
CA LYS A 913 26.32 -5.90 -3.83
C LYS A 913 27.72 -6.13 -3.24
N GLN A 914 28.29 -7.33 -3.37
CA GLN A 914 29.61 -7.66 -2.83
C GLN A 914 30.74 -6.85 -3.49
N LYS A 915 30.62 -6.54 -4.78
CA LYS A 915 31.65 -5.81 -5.54
C LYS A 915 31.44 -4.29 -5.53
N GLY A 916 30.38 -3.78 -4.89
CA GLY A 916 30.04 -2.36 -4.85
C GLY A 916 29.61 -1.82 -6.21
N ILE A 917 28.91 -2.62 -7.01
CA ILE A 917 28.48 -2.26 -8.37
C ILE A 917 26.96 -2.15 -8.43
N GLY A 918 26.48 -0.96 -8.78
CA GLY A 918 25.06 -0.63 -8.83
C GLY A 918 24.48 -0.23 -7.46
N ARG A 919 23.19 0.05 -7.47
CA ARG A 919 22.38 0.50 -6.32
C ARG A 919 21.04 -0.26 -6.29
N PRO A 920 20.31 -0.22 -5.15
CA PRO A 920 18.94 -0.73 -5.04
C PRO A 920 18.02 -0.39 -6.23
N SER A 921 18.12 0.82 -6.76
CA SER A 921 17.33 1.30 -7.90
C SER A 921 17.75 0.71 -9.26
N THR A 922 18.93 0.10 -9.37
CA THR A 922 19.49 -0.33 -10.66
C THR A 922 19.64 -1.83 -10.84
N TYR A 923 19.70 -2.64 -9.77
CA TYR A 923 19.98 -4.08 -9.86
C TYR A 923 19.10 -4.81 -10.89
N ALA A 924 17.78 -4.69 -10.76
CA ALA A 924 16.84 -5.32 -11.68
C ALA A 924 16.95 -4.74 -13.11
N LYS A 925 17.07 -3.40 -13.22
CA LYS A 925 17.17 -2.70 -14.51
C LYS A 925 18.38 -3.15 -15.34
N ILE A 926 19.51 -3.41 -14.69
CA ILE A 926 20.74 -3.89 -15.35
C ILE A 926 20.50 -5.27 -15.97
N ILE A 927 20.01 -6.23 -15.17
CA ILE A 927 19.73 -7.60 -15.62
C ILE A 927 18.68 -7.61 -16.74
N THR A 928 17.58 -6.89 -16.54
CA THR A 928 16.50 -6.74 -17.54
C THR A 928 17.02 -6.16 -18.85
N THR A 929 17.97 -5.23 -18.80
CA THR A 929 18.56 -4.65 -20.02
C THR A 929 19.40 -5.67 -20.79
N LEU A 930 20.24 -6.46 -20.11
CA LEU A 930 21.03 -7.52 -20.74
C LEU A 930 20.15 -8.56 -21.45
N ILE A 931 19.03 -8.91 -20.83
CA ILE A 931 18.03 -9.83 -21.42
C ILE A 931 17.33 -9.17 -22.62
N LYS A 932 16.85 -7.93 -22.48
CA LYS A 932 16.16 -7.18 -23.56
C LYS A 932 17.04 -6.99 -24.81
N ARG A 933 18.34 -6.76 -24.63
CA ARG A 933 19.32 -6.65 -25.73
C ARG A 933 19.77 -7.99 -26.31
N LYS A 934 19.24 -9.10 -25.80
CA LYS A 934 19.59 -10.47 -26.19
C LYS A 934 21.07 -10.79 -26.01
N TYR A 935 21.75 -10.13 -25.08
CA TYR A 935 23.11 -10.50 -24.68
C TYR A 935 23.11 -11.72 -23.78
N VAL A 936 22.04 -11.89 -23.02
CA VAL A 936 21.83 -13.01 -22.10
C VAL A 936 20.42 -13.56 -22.32
N ILE A 937 20.27 -14.86 -22.20
CA ILE A 937 18.96 -15.54 -22.12
C ILE A 937 18.79 -16.19 -20.76
N LEU A 938 17.56 -16.20 -20.26
CA LEU A 938 17.19 -16.92 -19.04
C LEU A 938 16.68 -18.31 -19.43
N LYS A 939 17.39 -19.36 -19.03
CA LYS A 939 16.98 -20.76 -19.24
C LYS A 939 17.04 -21.49 -17.91
N ASN A 940 15.92 -22.08 -17.49
CA ASN A 940 15.78 -22.77 -16.19
C ASN A 940 16.26 -21.91 -15.00
N ASN A 941 15.91 -20.62 -14.99
CA ASN A 941 16.35 -19.62 -14.00
C ASN A 941 17.89 -19.45 -13.91
N ARG A 942 18.60 -19.74 -15.01
CA ARG A 942 20.04 -19.51 -15.16
C ARG A 942 20.30 -18.59 -16.35
N LEU A 943 21.21 -17.66 -16.17
CA LEU A 943 21.65 -16.67 -17.14
C LEU A 943 22.73 -17.30 -18.02
N ILE A 944 22.47 -17.34 -19.33
CA ILE A 944 23.37 -17.88 -20.34
C ILE A 944 23.71 -16.77 -21.33
N PRO A 945 25.00 -16.46 -21.56
CA PRO A 945 25.38 -15.47 -22.55
C PRO A 945 25.10 -16.02 -23.97
N THR A 946 24.60 -15.17 -24.85
CA THR A 946 24.47 -15.48 -26.27
C THR A 946 25.80 -15.22 -26.99
N GLU A 947 25.97 -15.73 -28.21
CA GLU A 947 27.14 -15.39 -29.04
C GLU A 947 27.23 -13.87 -29.28
N ARG A 948 26.08 -13.21 -29.41
CA ARG A 948 25.99 -11.74 -29.46
C ARG A 948 26.57 -11.10 -28.21
N GLY A 949 26.17 -11.59 -27.02
CA GLY A 949 26.64 -11.08 -25.73
C GLY A 949 28.14 -11.28 -25.53
N LYS A 950 28.66 -12.45 -25.88
CA LYS A 950 30.11 -12.73 -25.82
C LYS A 950 30.90 -11.77 -26.70
N LYS A 951 30.53 -11.66 -27.98
CA LYS A 951 31.17 -10.74 -28.92
C LYS A 951 31.09 -9.28 -28.44
N ALA A 952 29.95 -8.86 -27.90
CA ALA A 952 29.80 -7.51 -27.36
C ALA A 952 30.75 -7.27 -26.18
N TYR A 953 30.84 -8.22 -25.25
CA TYR A 953 31.78 -8.13 -24.12
C TYR A 953 33.24 -8.13 -24.58
N GLU A 954 33.63 -9.00 -25.51
CA GLU A 954 35.00 -9.04 -26.05
C GLU A 954 35.43 -7.71 -26.67
N ILE A 955 34.54 -7.10 -27.46
CA ILE A 955 34.77 -5.79 -28.08
C ILE A 955 34.94 -4.69 -27.02
N LEU A 956 34.03 -4.63 -26.05
CA LEU A 956 34.06 -3.61 -25.00
C LEU A 956 35.27 -3.79 -24.08
N ALA A 957 35.60 -5.02 -23.69
CA ALA A 957 36.71 -5.32 -22.81
C ALA A 957 38.07 -5.04 -23.47
N SER A 958 38.21 -5.31 -24.78
CA SER A 958 39.47 -5.11 -25.50
C SER A 958 39.77 -3.65 -25.84
N ARG A 959 38.76 -2.86 -26.24
CA ARG A 959 38.96 -1.47 -26.69
C ARG A 959 38.64 -0.41 -25.64
N TYR A 960 37.74 -0.70 -24.69
CA TYR A 960 37.22 0.28 -23.73
C TYR A 960 37.27 -0.22 -22.28
N GLY A 961 38.14 -1.19 -21.97
CA GLY A 961 38.25 -1.83 -20.66
C GLY A 961 38.30 -0.85 -19.50
N ASP A 962 39.02 0.26 -19.65
CA ASP A 962 39.17 1.29 -18.61
C ASP A 962 37.84 1.98 -18.23
N PHE A 963 36.88 2.08 -19.16
CA PHE A 963 35.56 2.71 -18.93
C PHE A 963 34.52 1.72 -18.41
N VAL A 964 34.71 0.43 -18.71
CA VAL A 964 33.73 -0.63 -18.41
C VAL A 964 34.24 -1.64 -17.38
N SER A 965 35.33 -1.31 -16.68
CA SER A 965 35.90 -2.16 -15.64
C SER A 965 35.07 -2.08 -14.34
N GLU A 966 35.22 -3.11 -13.50
CA GLU A 966 34.65 -3.12 -12.15
C GLU A 966 35.17 -1.95 -11.31
N GLU A 967 36.48 -1.69 -11.38
CA GLU A 967 37.17 -0.67 -10.59
C GLU A 967 36.67 0.73 -10.94
N ARG A 968 36.61 1.05 -12.24
CA ARG A 968 36.07 2.32 -12.71
C ARG A 968 34.61 2.48 -12.32
N THR A 969 33.83 1.40 -12.45
CA THR A 969 32.41 1.41 -12.08
C THR A 969 32.24 1.73 -10.59
N ARG A 970 33.04 1.13 -9.72
CA ARG A 970 33.00 1.39 -8.28
C ARG A 970 33.41 2.82 -7.93
N TYR A 971 34.56 3.29 -8.44
CA TYR A 971 35.07 4.64 -8.21
C TYR A 971 34.03 5.72 -8.54
N VAL A 972 33.33 5.53 -9.65
CA VAL A 972 32.28 6.43 -10.09
C VAL A 972 31.07 6.44 -9.13
N GLU A 973 30.62 5.28 -8.65
CA GLU A 973 29.53 5.23 -7.68
C GLU A 973 29.94 5.87 -6.34
N GLU A 974 31.20 5.71 -5.92
CA GLU A 974 31.75 6.39 -4.73
C GLU A 974 31.77 7.92 -4.89
N ILE A 975 32.15 8.43 -6.07
CA ILE A 975 32.07 9.86 -6.35
C ILE A 975 30.63 10.36 -6.28
N MET A 976 29.67 9.63 -6.86
CA MET A 976 28.25 9.99 -6.78
C MET A 976 27.77 10.09 -5.33
N ASP A 977 28.16 9.15 -4.47
CA ASP A 977 27.80 9.18 -3.04
C ASP A 977 28.40 10.41 -2.34
N LYS A 978 29.61 10.82 -2.72
CA LYS A 978 30.22 12.03 -2.18
C LYS A 978 29.50 13.30 -2.64
N VAL A 979 29.05 13.37 -3.89
CA VAL A 979 28.21 14.49 -4.39
C VAL A 979 26.88 14.53 -3.64
N GLU A 980 26.26 13.37 -3.45
CA GLU A 980 25.01 13.24 -2.70
C GLU A 980 25.15 13.74 -1.25
N LYS A 981 26.29 13.49 -0.60
CA LYS A 981 26.62 14.00 0.75
C LYS A 981 27.11 15.46 0.75
N GLY A 982 27.31 16.08 -0.41
CA GLY A 982 27.85 17.43 -0.55
C GLY A 982 29.35 17.55 -0.25
N TYR A 983 30.10 16.46 -0.29
CA TYR A 983 31.55 16.42 -0.03
C TYR A 983 32.40 16.78 -1.26
N GLU A 984 31.86 16.66 -2.47
CA GLU A 984 32.57 16.96 -3.73
C GLU A 984 31.72 17.89 -4.61
N ASN A 985 32.37 18.71 -5.44
CA ASN A 985 31.69 19.64 -6.32
C ASN A 985 31.25 18.96 -7.63
N TYR A 986 29.95 19.02 -7.93
CA TYR A 986 29.34 18.47 -9.14
C TYR A 986 29.97 18.97 -10.44
N PHE A 987 30.25 20.28 -10.56
CA PHE A 987 30.78 20.86 -11.79
C PHE A 987 32.20 20.42 -12.09
N GLU A 988 33.04 20.28 -11.06
CA GLU A 988 34.42 19.81 -11.21
C GLU A 988 34.45 18.35 -11.69
N ILE A 989 33.67 17.48 -11.04
CA ILE A 989 33.55 16.06 -11.44
C ILE A 989 33.05 15.92 -12.88
N LEU A 990 32.04 16.70 -13.28
CA LEU A 990 31.53 16.67 -14.65
C LEU A 990 32.58 17.09 -15.67
N LYS A 991 33.40 18.08 -15.34
CA LYS A 991 34.49 18.53 -16.20
C LYS A 991 35.52 17.42 -16.39
N ASP A 992 35.91 16.75 -15.30
CA ASP A 992 36.85 15.63 -15.35
C ASP A 992 36.31 14.46 -16.19
N ILE A 993 35.04 14.10 -15.99
CA ILE A 993 34.35 13.07 -16.78
C ILE A 993 34.32 13.46 -18.26
N PHE A 994 34.07 14.73 -18.57
CA PHE A 994 34.02 15.20 -19.95
C PHE A 994 35.40 15.20 -20.62
N GLU A 995 36.44 15.62 -19.92
CA GLU A 995 37.82 15.57 -20.41
C GLU A 995 38.26 14.13 -20.68
N GLU A 996 37.89 13.21 -19.80
CA GLU A 996 38.15 11.78 -19.97
C GLU A 996 37.39 11.22 -21.18
N TYR A 997 36.10 11.54 -21.32
CA TYR A 997 35.28 11.15 -22.47
C TYR A 997 35.89 11.64 -23.79
N ARG A 998 36.32 12.91 -23.86
CA ARG A 998 36.96 13.51 -25.03
C ARG A 998 38.24 12.79 -25.43
N LYS A 999 39.05 12.37 -24.46
CA LYS A 999 40.34 11.71 -24.71
C LYS A 999 40.21 10.32 -25.32
N VAL A 1000 39.05 9.67 -25.21
CA VAL A 1000 38.91 8.25 -25.58
C VAL A 1000 37.89 7.97 -26.67
N LEU A 1001 36.81 8.76 -26.75
CA LEU A 1001 35.73 8.52 -27.73
C LEU A 1001 35.69 9.51 -28.89
N ILE A 1002 36.49 10.59 -28.84
CA ILE A 1002 36.61 11.60 -29.92
C ILE A 1002 37.99 11.52 -30.63
N SER A 1003 38.97 10.84 -30.03
CA SER A 1003 40.25 10.46 -30.66
C SER A 1003 40.12 9.18 -31.47
#